data_AF-A0A8C9JM45-F1
#
_entry.id   AF-A0A8C9JM45-F1
#
_cell.length_a   1.000
_cell.length_b   1.000
_cell.length_c   1.000
_cell.angle_alpha   90.00
_cell.angle_beta   90.00
_cell.angle_gamma   90.00
#
_symmetry.space_group_name_H-M   'P 1'
#
loop_
_entity.id
_entity.type
_entity.pdbx_description
1 polymer ?
#
loop_
_entity_poly.entity_id
_entity_poly.type
_entity_poly.pdbx_seq_one_letter_code
_entity_poly.pdbx_strand_id
1 'polypeptide(L)'
;NFTRSFVHVVSSFWAKICLLLFTNYRCEFLQSKKSSEEIAQYIQSYKGFVGVTGEHFVNSWVKRELPMVSAYCNDSIFANEGLRLESFKSWPHAFPAGVSALVRAGLLYTGTKDIVQCFFCGGCMENWKEGDDPLEDHAKYFPNCQFLQNLKSCAEGIPDDHNHCELSELTDTTSESYGEDSAAVSSVVPAVAQGEAQWLQEAKNLSKQLRESYTSASFRHMCLLEASPSLATDHLLGCDLALALKHISSPVEEPVVLPEVFANLNSVMCVEGEASRGKTDLLKKIALLWASGCCPLLNRFQLVFYLSLSSTRLDQGLATIICDQLLKTEGSVTEMCLRNIIEQLKNQVLFLLDDYREMCSVPQVIEKLIQKNHSRSCLLIGVHTNRARDIRRYLDTILEIKVFPFYNTMYLLRKLFSHDMSCLRKFMVYFRMSENLRGIHKTPLFVTSLCANWLQYPLNKAIDGVAVFKSYIECLFLKHKSKAELVRATVSSCGQLGLKGLFSSCFEFSDDDLTEAGIDEREDLVSCLLSKFTAQRLRPVYQFLNPAFQEFLAGKRLIELLDSDRQEDQDLGLSYLKQINSSVTAVGLYSNFLNYFSCHPSTKAGPKMVSHLLHLADSKESLEIIMKNNDYLKHHPEISEKLECMRSVWQVSPESYFSIISNQLLSLSIKIAYQSHTVAACSPFILQFLQGKTLNLDVLNLPYFFDHPESLLLLRSIQVSIRGNEVHTLDLSVLETCIDKSQAPTVDQDCVSAFESVSAWKQDIAEKEENVKHFQNLRLVKPPDISSGYWHLSPKQYKIPLLEVHVSGGATVNQEMLRVLTVIFSASQCIELHLQNSGEFMVGIGPALEQSKDSVTKCSVFCLELSTAEQELLLTLPALESLQVLGTRQVPGKLFTNLDKFLCLKELSVDLHHQQNVFALIPEEFFNLHHMEKLLIKISAEYSPSKLVKLIENSPNLHVFHLQCNFISDFESLMTALSSCKKLKEINFSGSFFTPIPFVTALPNFISLKILSLKNQQFPDKETSEKFAYTLGSLNNLEELELPIGDGIQQVAKLIIQQCQHLQFLRILSLCQILDDDSVMEIAKVAIDGGFQKLEDLNLSVNHKITEEGYRNFFQALDNMPHLKELTISRHFTECIKAQATTVKSLSQCMSRLPSLIRLNMLSWLLDTEDIKLLTAMKERHPQSKRLFIHWKWVLPFSPIVQE
;
A
#
# COMPACT_ATOMS: atom_id res chain seq x y z
N ASN A 1 14.59 -15.62 23.25
CA ASN A 1 14.57 -14.26 23.88
C ASN A 1 13.59 -14.16 25.03
N PHE A 2 12.28 -14.39 24.84
CA PHE A 2 11.29 -14.22 25.91
C PHE A 2 11.58 -15.04 27.18
N THR A 3 12.01 -16.30 27.06
CA THR A 3 12.42 -17.14 28.20
C THR A 3 13.56 -16.53 29.04
N ARG A 4 14.56 -15.88 28.43
CA ARG A 4 15.59 -15.14 29.19
C ARG A 4 15.01 -13.92 29.92
N SER A 5 14.08 -13.19 29.29
CA SER A 5 13.42 -12.04 29.92
C SER A 5 12.49 -12.45 31.07
N PHE A 6 11.67 -13.49 30.87
CA PHE A 6 10.80 -14.04 31.91
C PHE A 6 11.61 -14.55 33.10
N VAL A 7 12.71 -15.28 32.87
CA VAL A 7 13.63 -15.71 33.95
C VAL A 7 14.31 -14.51 34.65
N HIS A 8 14.69 -13.44 33.94
CA HIS A 8 15.26 -12.24 34.58
C HIS A 8 14.24 -11.42 35.39
N VAL A 9 13.01 -11.27 34.90
CA VAL A 9 11.93 -10.58 35.64
C VAL A 9 11.50 -11.42 36.85
N VAL A 10 11.36 -12.73 36.70
CA VAL A 10 11.04 -13.65 37.79
C VAL A 10 12.20 -13.79 38.79
N SER A 11 13.47 -13.71 38.38
CA SER A 11 14.61 -13.72 39.33
C SER A 11 14.73 -12.39 40.09
N SER A 12 14.46 -11.25 39.44
CA SER A 12 14.26 -9.97 40.12
C SER A 12 13.13 -10.06 41.14
N PHE A 13 11.97 -10.61 40.76
CA PHE A 13 10.84 -10.81 41.67
C PHE A 13 11.13 -11.83 42.77
N TRP A 14 11.93 -12.87 42.54
CA TRP A 14 12.38 -13.79 43.58
C TRP A 14 13.30 -13.10 44.59
N ALA A 15 14.25 -12.27 44.15
CA ALA A 15 15.05 -11.47 45.07
C ALA A 15 14.17 -10.52 45.91
N LYS A 16 13.13 -9.95 45.31
CA LYS A 16 12.13 -9.09 45.98
C LYS A 16 11.25 -9.87 46.98
N ILE A 17 10.78 -11.07 46.63
CA ILE A 17 10.02 -11.96 47.52
C ILE A 17 10.91 -12.47 48.66
N CYS A 18 12.17 -12.80 48.40
CA CYS A 18 13.16 -13.10 49.43
C CYS A 18 13.35 -11.91 50.39
N LEU A 19 13.46 -10.67 49.89
CA LEU A 19 13.49 -9.48 50.76
C LEU A 19 12.22 -9.37 51.63
N LEU A 20 11.03 -9.58 51.06
CA LEU A 20 9.76 -9.55 51.81
C LEU A 20 9.64 -10.68 52.84
N LEU A 21 10.26 -11.84 52.60
CA LEU A 21 10.39 -12.91 53.58
C LEU A 21 11.39 -12.52 54.69
N PHE A 22 12.54 -11.94 54.34
CA PHE A 22 13.55 -11.47 55.29
C PHE A 22 13.10 -10.29 56.16
N THR A 23 12.12 -9.49 55.74
CA THR A 23 11.56 -8.38 56.55
C THR A 23 10.30 -8.73 57.34
N ASN A 24 9.48 -9.69 56.89
CA ASN A 24 8.26 -10.10 57.62
C ASN A 24 8.49 -11.26 58.60
N TYR A 25 9.41 -12.19 58.34
CA TYR A 25 9.86 -13.09 59.40
C TYR A 25 10.56 -12.27 60.49
N ARG A 26 10.54 -12.78 61.72
CA ARG A 26 11.33 -12.28 62.85
C ARG A 26 12.82 -12.61 62.62
N CYS A 27 13.40 -12.03 61.59
CA CYS A 27 14.82 -12.15 61.29
C CYS A 27 15.57 -11.35 62.35
N GLU A 28 15.96 -12.01 63.43
CA GLU A 28 16.67 -11.40 64.58
C GLU A 28 17.94 -10.66 64.12
N PHE A 29 18.61 -11.15 63.08
CA PHE A 29 19.73 -10.46 62.43
C PHE A 29 19.33 -9.12 61.78
N LEU A 30 18.16 -9.03 61.15
CA LEU A 30 17.70 -7.80 60.49
C LEU A 30 17.14 -6.80 61.53
N GLN A 31 16.40 -7.30 62.52
CA GLN A 31 15.84 -6.51 63.63
C GLN A 31 16.92 -6.01 64.62
N SER A 32 18.08 -6.69 64.71
CA SER A 32 19.26 -6.20 65.45
C SER A 32 20.18 -5.28 64.63
N LYS A 33 19.88 -5.06 63.33
CA LYS A 33 20.65 -4.21 62.42
C LYS A 33 19.91 -2.97 61.92
N LYS A 34 18.58 -2.95 61.98
CA LYS A 34 17.70 -1.88 61.47
C LYS A 34 16.50 -1.63 62.38
N SER A 35 16.12 -0.36 62.53
CA SER A 35 14.98 0.01 63.38
C SER A 35 13.64 -0.39 62.74
N SER A 36 12.59 -0.49 63.56
CA SER A 36 11.23 -0.71 63.08
C SER A 36 10.74 0.36 62.11
N GLU A 37 11.22 1.60 62.25
CA GLU A 37 10.85 2.72 61.38
C GLU A 37 11.65 2.73 60.07
N GLU A 38 12.93 2.32 60.08
CA GLU A 38 13.66 2.03 58.84
C GLU A 38 12.99 0.89 58.06
N ILE A 39 12.62 -0.20 58.74
CA ILE A 39 11.90 -1.33 58.14
C ILE A 39 10.54 -0.87 57.59
N ALA A 40 9.80 -0.01 58.31
CA ALA A 40 8.55 0.57 57.83
C ALA A 40 8.74 1.48 56.60
N GLN A 41 9.83 2.27 56.54
CA GLN A 41 10.16 3.08 55.36
C GLN A 41 10.54 2.21 54.15
N TYR A 42 11.32 1.14 54.35
CA TYR A 42 11.58 0.14 53.31
C TYR A 42 10.29 -0.49 52.79
N ILE A 43 9.35 -0.85 53.67
CA ILE A 43 8.02 -1.35 53.28
C ILE A 43 7.21 -0.28 52.52
N GLN A 44 7.18 0.99 52.98
CA GLN A 44 6.45 2.08 52.31
C GLN A 44 7.02 2.44 50.93
N SER A 45 8.34 2.35 50.74
CA SER A 45 8.97 2.54 49.42
C SER A 45 8.54 1.50 48.38
N TYR A 46 7.87 0.43 48.80
CA TYR A 46 7.54 -0.72 47.98
C TYR A 46 6.08 -0.71 47.50
N LYS A 47 5.80 0.03 46.41
CA LYS A 47 4.51 -0.07 45.72
C LYS A 47 4.28 -1.51 45.21
N GLY A 48 3.16 -2.13 45.64
CA GLY A 48 2.67 -3.39 45.06
C GLY A 48 2.05 -4.40 46.04
N PHE A 49 2.36 -4.34 47.34
CA PHE A 49 1.98 -5.39 48.31
C PHE A 49 1.34 -4.87 49.61
N VAL A 50 0.39 -3.93 49.49
CA VAL A 50 -0.33 -3.37 50.65
C VAL A 50 -1.14 -4.47 51.35
N GLY A 51 -0.75 -4.82 52.58
CA GLY A 51 -1.43 -5.84 53.39
C GLY A 51 -1.12 -7.30 53.04
N VAL A 52 -0.05 -7.57 52.28
CA VAL A 52 0.37 -8.93 51.90
C VAL A 52 1.71 -9.27 52.57
N THR A 53 1.72 -10.23 53.49
CA THR A 53 2.95 -10.77 54.11
C THR A 53 3.58 -11.87 53.26
N GLY A 54 4.87 -12.17 53.50
CA GLY A 54 5.57 -13.28 52.85
C GLY A 54 4.97 -14.66 53.13
N GLU A 55 4.30 -14.84 54.28
CA GLU A 55 3.64 -16.09 54.68
C GLU A 55 2.59 -16.56 53.67
N HIS A 56 1.86 -15.63 53.02
CA HIS A 56 0.86 -15.97 52.00
C HIS A 56 1.44 -16.74 50.80
N PHE A 57 2.73 -16.57 50.49
CA PHE A 57 3.42 -17.28 49.39
C PHE A 57 4.07 -18.61 49.84
N VAL A 58 4.13 -18.86 51.15
CA VAL A 58 4.72 -20.06 51.75
C VAL A 58 3.62 -21.03 52.17
N ASN A 59 2.56 -20.54 52.81
CA ASN A 59 1.46 -21.31 53.39
C ASN A 59 0.32 -21.60 52.38
N SER A 60 0.64 -21.66 51.09
CA SER A 60 -0.33 -21.93 50.03
C SER A 60 -0.77 -23.40 50.06
N TRP A 61 -2.07 -23.67 49.90
CA TRP A 61 -2.58 -25.04 49.76
C TRP A 61 -2.30 -25.65 48.38
N VAL A 62 -1.49 -25.00 47.54
CA VAL A 62 -0.96 -25.54 46.29
C VAL A 62 0.26 -26.42 46.59
N LYS A 63 0.17 -27.73 46.33
CA LYS A 63 1.35 -28.60 46.35
C LYS A 63 2.36 -28.09 45.32
N ARG A 64 3.57 -27.76 45.77
CA ARG A 64 4.68 -27.42 44.88
C ARG A 64 5.22 -28.68 44.23
N GLU A 65 4.77 -29.01 43.03
CA GLU A 65 5.54 -29.85 42.13
C GLU A 65 6.76 -29.06 41.66
N LEU A 66 7.89 -29.25 42.36
CA LEU A 66 9.19 -28.75 41.95
C LEU A 66 9.87 -29.79 41.06
N PRO A 67 9.70 -29.64 39.73
CA PRO A 67 10.86 -29.66 38.86
C PRO A 67 11.03 -28.27 38.26
N MET A 68 12.02 -27.51 38.75
CA MET A 68 12.33 -26.16 38.25
C MET A 68 12.94 -26.15 36.81
N VAL A 69 12.77 -27.25 36.07
CA VAL A 69 13.27 -27.50 34.71
C VAL A 69 12.28 -28.35 33.87
N SER A 70 10.96 -28.27 34.10
CA SER A 70 9.97 -29.00 33.28
C SER A 70 8.81 -28.14 32.75
N ALA A 71 8.14 -27.35 33.60
CA ALA A 71 6.88 -26.65 33.25
C ALA A 71 6.94 -25.69 32.03
N TYR A 72 8.14 -25.34 31.53
CA TYR A 72 8.37 -24.65 30.26
C TYR A 72 9.65 -25.12 29.53
N CYS A 73 10.10 -26.35 29.79
CA CYS A 73 11.36 -26.89 29.26
C CYS A 73 11.12 -28.08 28.31
N ASN A 74 11.04 -27.76 27.01
CA ASN A 74 11.13 -28.73 25.91
C ASN A 74 10.23 -29.98 26.00
N ASP A 75 8.91 -29.78 26.11
CA ASP A 75 7.93 -30.73 25.55
C ASP A 75 8.04 -30.73 24.00
N SER A 76 9.15 -31.30 23.53
CA SER A 76 9.31 -31.70 22.14
C SER A 76 8.35 -32.86 21.89
N ILE A 77 7.55 -32.81 20.83
CA ILE A 77 6.67 -33.93 20.45
C ILE A 77 7.47 -35.23 20.23
N PHE A 78 8.75 -35.08 19.90
CA PHE A 78 9.76 -36.14 19.79
C PHE A 78 10.21 -36.72 21.16
N ALA A 79 9.57 -36.37 22.27
CA ALA A 79 9.63 -37.17 23.50
C ALA A 79 8.90 -38.52 23.31
N ASN A 80 7.84 -38.56 22.49
CA ASN A 80 7.20 -39.80 22.06
C ASN A 80 8.08 -40.56 21.05
N GLU A 81 8.34 -41.84 21.32
CA GLU A 81 9.25 -42.65 20.50
C GLU A 81 8.70 -42.96 19.09
N GLY A 82 7.37 -43.13 18.96
CA GLY A 82 6.72 -43.29 17.65
C GLY A 82 6.87 -42.04 16.78
N LEU A 83 6.77 -40.84 17.38
CA LEU A 83 7.01 -39.59 16.65
C LEU A 83 8.49 -39.37 16.31
N ARG A 84 9.45 -39.87 17.12
CA ARG A 84 10.85 -39.96 16.69
C ARG A 84 10.99 -40.87 15.47
N LEU A 85 10.41 -42.07 15.51
CA LEU A 85 10.45 -43.03 14.41
C LEU A 85 9.85 -42.47 13.11
N GLU A 86 8.76 -41.70 13.20
CA GLU A 86 8.15 -41.01 12.07
C GLU A 86 9.11 -40.03 11.36
N SER A 87 10.05 -39.39 12.07
CA SER A 87 11.02 -38.47 11.46
C SER A 87 11.98 -39.17 10.48
N PHE A 88 12.23 -40.47 10.66
CA PHE A 88 13.11 -41.27 9.79
C PHE A 88 12.41 -41.82 8.54
N LYS A 89 11.15 -41.44 8.25
CA LYS A 89 10.43 -41.82 7.01
C LYS A 89 11.17 -41.42 5.71
N SER A 90 12.10 -40.47 5.79
CA SER A 90 12.97 -40.04 4.68
C SER A 90 14.46 -40.27 4.93
N TRP A 91 14.83 -41.18 5.84
CA TRP A 91 16.22 -41.53 6.12
C TRP A 91 16.87 -42.24 4.91
N PRO A 92 18.04 -41.79 4.40
CA PRO A 92 18.61 -42.39 3.19
C PRO A 92 19.16 -43.80 3.42
N HIS A 93 18.77 -44.75 2.55
CA HIS A 93 19.21 -46.16 2.58
C HIS A 93 20.73 -46.38 2.45
N ALA A 94 21.52 -45.34 2.20
CA ALA A 94 22.98 -45.39 2.09
C ALA A 94 23.71 -45.34 3.45
N PHE A 95 23.00 -45.10 4.56
CA PHE A 95 23.60 -44.98 5.89
C PHE A 95 23.28 -46.20 6.78
N PRO A 96 24.29 -46.87 7.37
CA PRO A 96 24.14 -48.18 8.01
C PRO A 96 23.58 -48.16 9.43
N ALA A 97 23.51 -46.98 10.08
CA ALA A 97 23.02 -46.87 11.45
C ALA A 97 21.53 -47.26 11.55
N GLY A 98 21.22 -48.22 12.43
CA GLY A 98 19.88 -48.75 12.61
C GLY A 98 18.92 -47.68 13.17
N VAL A 99 17.90 -47.32 12.39
CA VAL A 99 16.89 -46.30 12.75
C VAL A 99 16.28 -46.52 14.14
N SER A 100 15.99 -47.77 14.52
CA SER A 100 15.46 -48.09 15.86
C SER A 100 16.47 -47.77 16.98
N ALA A 101 17.77 -47.98 16.77
CA ALA A 101 18.81 -47.64 17.75
C ALA A 101 18.98 -46.12 17.89
N LEU A 102 18.98 -45.39 16.77
CA LEU A 102 18.97 -43.91 16.76
C LEU A 102 17.76 -43.35 17.55
N VAL A 103 16.58 -43.90 17.30
CA VAL A 103 15.31 -43.52 17.96
C VAL A 103 15.32 -43.84 19.46
N ARG A 104 15.87 -44.99 19.88
CA ARG A 104 16.02 -45.39 21.30
C ARG A 104 17.09 -44.58 22.04
N ALA A 105 18.14 -44.16 21.35
CA ALA A 105 19.13 -43.20 21.85
C ALA A 105 18.58 -41.76 21.99
N GLY A 106 17.28 -41.54 21.71
CA GLY A 106 16.62 -40.24 21.85
C GLY A 106 16.85 -39.29 20.67
N LEU A 107 17.23 -39.82 19.50
CA LEU A 107 17.58 -39.04 18.32
C LEU A 107 16.41 -38.98 17.34
N LEU A 108 16.28 -37.85 16.64
CA LEU A 108 15.33 -37.60 15.56
C LEU A 108 16.09 -37.15 14.30
N TYR A 109 15.55 -37.43 13.12
CA TYR A 109 16.20 -37.03 11.87
C TYR A 109 15.96 -35.56 11.54
N THR A 110 17.03 -34.82 11.20
CA THR A 110 16.93 -33.40 10.81
C THR A 110 16.43 -33.16 9.38
N GLY A 111 16.24 -34.22 8.59
CA GLY A 111 15.90 -34.12 7.16
C GLY A 111 17.08 -33.80 6.25
N THR A 112 18.32 -33.78 6.77
CA THR A 112 19.54 -33.42 6.01
C THR A 112 20.62 -34.49 6.18
N LYS A 113 21.11 -35.06 5.06
CA LYS A 113 22.14 -36.12 5.03
C LYS A 113 21.85 -37.25 6.03
N ASP A 114 22.78 -37.55 6.93
CA ASP A 114 22.70 -38.48 8.06
C ASP A 114 22.67 -37.74 9.41
N ILE A 115 22.44 -36.41 9.40
CA ILE A 115 22.47 -35.59 10.61
C ILE A 115 21.23 -35.88 11.46
N VAL A 116 21.45 -36.39 12.67
CA VAL A 116 20.41 -36.64 13.68
C VAL A 116 20.59 -35.72 14.88
N GLN A 117 19.51 -35.40 15.58
CA GLN A 117 19.51 -34.50 16.74
C GLN A 117 18.80 -35.13 17.93
N CYS A 118 19.37 -35.01 19.13
CA CYS A 118 18.73 -35.43 20.37
C CYS A 118 17.51 -34.55 20.71
N PHE A 119 16.35 -35.15 20.96
CA PHE A 119 15.12 -34.42 21.28
C PHE A 119 15.22 -33.60 22.59
N PHE A 120 16.10 -34.03 23.50
CA PHE A 120 16.22 -33.50 24.86
C PHE A 120 17.35 -32.46 24.97
N CYS A 121 18.60 -32.85 24.70
CA CYS A 121 19.77 -31.96 24.83
C CYS A 121 20.02 -31.10 23.58
N GLY A 122 19.38 -31.39 22.45
CA GLY A 122 19.57 -30.67 21.19
C GLY A 122 20.91 -30.91 20.49
N GLY A 123 21.76 -31.80 21.01
CA GLY A 123 23.03 -32.18 20.39
C GLY A 123 22.84 -32.91 19.06
N CYS A 124 23.64 -32.56 18.05
CA CYS A 124 23.61 -33.15 16.71
C CYS A 124 24.80 -34.10 16.49
N MET A 125 24.59 -35.16 15.72
CA MET A 125 25.62 -36.16 15.34
C MET A 125 25.48 -36.55 13.87
N GLU A 126 26.62 -36.80 13.23
CA GLU A 126 26.80 -37.03 11.79
C GLU A 126 28.08 -37.82 11.51
N ASN A 127 28.20 -38.36 10.29
CA ASN A 127 29.23 -39.28 9.78
C ASN A 127 29.13 -40.71 10.34
N TRP A 128 27.91 -41.24 10.46
CA TRP A 128 27.60 -42.58 11.00
C TRP A 128 28.15 -43.73 10.14
N LYS A 129 28.72 -44.74 10.80
CA LYS A 129 29.34 -45.93 10.20
C LYS A 129 28.67 -47.23 10.64
N GLU A 130 29.03 -48.30 9.94
CA GLU A 130 28.53 -49.65 10.20
C GLU A 130 29.23 -50.21 11.44
N GLY A 131 28.47 -50.40 12.53
CA GLY A 131 28.98 -50.82 13.83
C GLY A 131 29.04 -49.72 14.91
N ASP A 132 28.74 -48.46 14.58
CA ASP A 132 28.60 -47.39 15.59
C ASP A 132 27.34 -47.63 16.45
N ASP A 133 27.44 -47.43 17.78
CA ASP A 133 26.29 -47.49 18.71
C ASP A 133 25.77 -46.06 18.99
N PRO A 134 24.54 -45.71 18.56
CA PRO A 134 23.98 -44.37 18.78
C PRO A 134 23.84 -43.93 20.22
N LEU A 135 23.80 -44.85 21.18
CA LEU A 135 23.59 -44.58 22.61
C LEU A 135 24.94 -44.38 23.30
N GLU A 136 25.96 -45.14 22.94
CA GLU A 136 27.34 -44.90 23.38
C GLU A 136 27.90 -43.59 22.79
N ASP A 137 27.76 -43.36 21.48
CA ASP A 137 28.25 -42.12 20.86
C ASP A 137 27.52 -40.89 21.38
N HIS A 138 26.21 -40.96 21.61
CA HIS A 138 25.46 -39.88 22.26
C HIS A 138 25.97 -39.63 23.70
N ALA A 139 26.34 -40.66 24.46
CA ALA A 139 26.92 -40.52 25.80
C ALA A 139 28.36 -39.97 25.79
N LYS A 140 29.14 -40.29 24.75
CA LYS A 140 30.53 -39.88 24.52
C LYS A 140 30.64 -38.43 24.06
N TYR A 141 29.81 -38.01 23.11
CA TYR A 141 29.80 -36.64 22.58
C TYR A 141 28.96 -35.66 23.42
N PHE A 142 27.91 -36.14 24.11
CA PHE A 142 27.05 -35.31 24.96
C PHE A 142 26.80 -35.90 26.36
N PRO A 143 27.85 -36.14 27.19
CA PRO A 143 27.76 -36.80 28.50
C PRO A 143 26.86 -36.07 29.52
N ASN A 144 26.60 -34.79 29.32
CA ASN A 144 25.71 -33.97 30.16
C ASN A 144 24.22 -34.06 29.74
N CYS A 145 23.88 -34.98 28.82
CA CYS A 145 22.50 -35.21 28.39
C CYS A 145 21.69 -35.91 29.49
N GLN A 146 20.79 -35.18 30.16
CA GLN A 146 19.97 -35.74 31.25
C GLN A 146 19.08 -36.92 30.80
N PHE A 147 18.66 -36.98 29.54
CA PHE A 147 17.96 -38.15 28.99
C PHE A 147 18.79 -39.43 29.13
N LEU A 148 20.09 -39.38 28.82
CA LEU A 148 20.99 -40.53 28.97
C LEU A 148 21.33 -40.82 30.44
N GLN A 149 21.42 -39.79 31.27
CA GLN A 149 21.66 -39.95 32.72
C GLN A 149 20.47 -40.66 33.39
N ASN A 150 19.25 -40.27 33.03
CA ASN A 150 18.01 -40.93 33.46
C ASN A 150 17.88 -42.35 32.90
N LEU A 151 18.39 -42.62 31.69
CA LEU A 151 18.39 -43.96 31.11
C LEU A 151 19.36 -44.90 31.84
N LYS A 152 20.54 -44.40 32.24
CA LYS A 152 21.53 -45.17 33.02
C LYS A 152 21.10 -45.42 34.46
N SER A 153 20.47 -44.45 35.13
CA SER A 153 19.98 -44.65 36.51
C SER A 153 18.82 -45.66 36.63
N CYS A 154 18.16 -46.02 35.52
CA CYS A 154 17.19 -47.11 35.47
C CYS A 154 17.81 -48.50 35.19
N ALA A 155 19.12 -48.59 34.87
CA ALA A 155 19.75 -49.84 34.44
C ALA A 155 20.49 -50.61 35.56
N GLU A 156 20.91 -49.94 36.64
CA GLU A 156 21.74 -50.53 37.72
C GLU A 156 20.91 -51.07 38.91
N GLY A 157 19.67 -51.50 38.69
CA GLY A 157 18.66 -51.63 39.75
C GLY A 157 17.64 -52.76 39.67
N ILE A 158 18.05 -54.00 39.34
CA ILE A 158 17.33 -55.26 39.63
C ILE A 158 18.37 -56.41 39.71
N PRO A 159 18.41 -57.23 40.78
CA PRO A 159 19.06 -58.55 40.78
C PRO A 159 18.15 -59.62 40.17
N ASP A 160 18.73 -60.71 39.65
CA ASP A 160 17.98 -61.87 39.16
C ASP A 160 17.03 -62.46 40.23
N ASP A 161 15.76 -62.69 39.85
CA ASP A 161 15.19 -64.05 39.86
C ASP A 161 13.97 -64.17 38.91
N HIS A 162 13.41 -65.38 38.83
CA HIS A 162 12.71 -65.96 37.70
C HIS A 162 11.22 -65.61 37.43
N ASN A 163 10.89 -65.67 36.13
CA ASN A 163 9.67 -66.23 35.51
C ASN A 163 8.34 -65.45 35.35
N HIS A 164 7.96 -65.33 34.07
CA HIS A 164 6.62 -65.58 33.49
C HIS A 164 5.35 -64.87 34.03
N CYS A 165 5.06 -63.73 33.39
CA CYS A 165 3.81 -63.45 32.65
C CYS A 165 2.72 -64.54 32.63
N GLU A 166 1.48 -64.17 33.03
CA GLU A 166 0.27 -64.36 32.18
C GLU A 166 -0.87 -63.40 32.56
N LEU A 167 -2.07 -63.55 31.97
CA LEU A 167 -3.16 -62.56 31.92
C LEU A 167 -4.26 -62.77 33.00
N SER A 168 -5.11 -61.73 33.12
CA SER A 168 -6.59 -61.76 33.26
C SER A 168 -7.28 -61.40 34.60
N GLU A 169 -8.37 -60.64 34.40
CA GLU A 169 -9.69 -60.67 35.08
C GLU A 169 -9.84 -60.54 36.63
N LEU A 170 -10.29 -59.34 37.04
CA LEU A 170 -11.57 -59.01 37.71
C LEU A 170 -12.17 -59.89 38.84
N THR A 171 -12.92 -59.17 39.72
CA THR A 171 -13.91 -59.59 40.73
C THR A 171 -13.44 -59.97 42.15
N ASP A 172 -13.73 -59.04 43.08
CA ASP A 172 -14.41 -59.20 44.38
C ASP A 172 -14.45 -60.58 45.07
N THR A 173 -14.09 -60.64 46.37
CA THR A 173 -15.10 -60.60 47.47
C THR A 173 -14.51 -60.63 48.91
N THR A 174 -14.91 -59.63 49.72
CA THR A 174 -15.31 -59.64 51.16
C THR A 174 -14.59 -60.40 52.31
N SER A 175 -14.77 -59.81 53.50
CA SER A 175 -14.84 -60.41 54.87
C SER A 175 -13.55 -60.85 55.60
N GLU A 176 -13.08 -59.95 56.48
CA GLU A 176 -13.03 -60.08 57.96
C GLU A 176 -12.64 -61.45 58.58
N SER A 177 -11.75 -61.54 59.58
CA SER A 177 -11.95 -60.93 60.93
C SER A 177 -10.81 -61.31 61.92
N TYR A 178 -10.74 -60.60 63.06
CA TYR A 178 -9.88 -60.84 64.25
C TYR A 178 -8.35 -60.68 64.03
N GLY A 179 -7.51 -60.25 64.98
CA GLY A 179 -7.64 -60.10 66.45
C GLY A 179 -6.54 -60.92 67.15
N GLU A 180 -5.89 -60.53 68.25
CA GLU A 180 -5.97 -59.36 69.16
C GLU A 180 -4.60 -59.16 69.87
N ASP A 181 -4.43 -58.04 70.60
CA ASP A 181 -3.68 -57.91 71.88
C ASP A 181 -2.14 -58.11 71.98
N SER A 182 -1.42 -57.53 72.96
CA SER A 182 -1.76 -56.49 73.98
C SER A 182 -0.50 -55.86 74.62
N ALA A 183 -0.51 -54.51 74.79
CA ALA A 183 0.02 -53.65 75.90
C ALA A 183 1.43 -53.89 76.53
N ALA A 184 2.10 -52.99 77.29
CA ALA A 184 1.92 -51.60 77.78
C ALA A 184 3.35 -50.92 77.82
N VAL A 185 3.78 -49.85 78.52
CA VAL A 185 3.35 -48.91 79.60
C VAL A 185 4.04 -47.56 79.26
N SER A 186 3.37 -46.43 78.96
CA SER A 186 2.65 -45.46 79.82
C SER A 186 3.48 -44.55 80.76
N SER A 187 3.57 -43.24 80.44
CA SER A 187 3.69 -42.16 81.44
C SER A 187 3.21 -40.78 80.93
N VAL A 188 1.92 -40.49 81.18
CA VAL A 188 1.31 -39.24 81.71
C VAL A 188 2.23 -38.00 81.87
N VAL A 189 1.86 -36.73 81.60
CA VAL A 189 0.79 -36.01 80.85
C VAL A 189 1.11 -34.50 80.98
N PRO A 190 0.77 -33.56 80.04
CA PRO A 190 -0.60 -33.06 79.81
C PRO A 190 -0.91 -32.71 78.32
N ALA A 191 -2.02 -32.00 78.06
CA ALA A 191 -2.40 -31.48 76.74
C ALA A 191 -2.94 -30.04 76.80
N VAL A 192 -2.48 -29.16 75.89
CA VAL A 192 -3.19 -27.94 75.43
C VAL A 192 -2.84 -27.65 73.97
N ALA A 193 -3.73 -28.00 73.04
CA ALA A 193 -3.79 -27.45 71.68
C ALA A 193 -5.20 -27.68 71.11
N GLN A 194 -5.74 -26.71 70.38
CA GLN A 194 -7.09 -26.80 69.78
C GLN A 194 -7.02 -27.49 68.42
N GLY A 195 -8.05 -28.27 68.06
CA GLY A 195 -8.14 -28.96 66.77
C GLY A 195 -8.32 -28.00 65.58
N GLU A 196 -7.96 -28.45 64.37
CA GLU A 196 -8.21 -27.68 63.14
C GLU A 196 -9.72 -27.37 63.02
N ALA A 197 -10.06 -26.08 62.87
CA ALA A 197 -11.45 -25.65 62.79
C ALA A 197 -12.11 -26.12 61.48
N GLN A 198 -13.31 -26.68 61.57
CA GLN A 198 -14.04 -27.35 60.47
C GLN A 198 -14.04 -26.59 59.13
N TRP A 199 -14.24 -25.26 59.16
CA TRP A 199 -14.25 -24.41 57.96
C TRP A 199 -12.95 -24.48 57.14
N LEU A 200 -11.82 -24.78 57.78
CA LEU A 200 -10.52 -24.90 57.12
C LEU A 200 -10.48 -26.16 56.24
N GLN A 201 -11.09 -27.26 56.68
CA GLN A 201 -11.17 -28.49 55.90
C GLN A 201 -12.17 -28.37 54.75
N GLU A 202 -13.29 -27.67 54.97
CA GLU A 202 -14.25 -27.31 53.93
C GLU A 202 -13.59 -26.42 52.85
N ALA A 203 -12.81 -25.41 53.26
CA ALA A 203 -12.06 -24.55 52.34
C ALA A 203 -10.95 -25.29 51.57
N LYS A 204 -10.19 -26.18 52.24
CA LYS A 204 -9.19 -27.06 51.60
C LYS A 204 -9.85 -27.92 50.51
N ASN A 205 -11.03 -28.51 50.79
CA ASN A 205 -11.77 -29.34 49.83
C ASN A 205 -12.32 -28.52 48.64
N LEU A 206 -12.93 -27.36 48.90
CA LEU A 206 -13.41 -26.45 47.85
C LEU A 206 -12.25 -26.00 46.94
N SER A 207 -11.08 -25.69 47.50
CA SER A 207 -9.88 -25.35 46.74
C SER A 207 -9.44 -26.49 45.81
N LYS A 208 -9.53 -27.75 46.25
CA LYS A 208 -9.26 -28.94 45.39
C LYS A 208 -10.26 -29.04 44.23
N GLN A 209 -11.56 -28.97 44.52
CA GLN A 209 -12.62 -29.09 43.50
C GLN A 209 -12.51 -28.00 42.41
N LEU A 210 -12.22 -26.76 42.80
CA LEU A 210 -12.01 -25.65 41.84
C LEU A 210 -10.82 -25.91 40.90
N ARG A 211 -9.71 -26.45 41.41
CA ARG A 211 -8.52 -26.76 40.57
C ARG A 211 -8.80 -27.91 39.60
N GLU A 212 -9.52 -28.93 40.03
CA GLU A 212 -9.97 -30.04 39.17
C GLU A 212 -10.91 -29.53 38.05
N SER A 213 -11.79 -28.60 38.39
CA SER A 213 -12.68 -27.93 37.42
C SER A 213 -11.89 -27.11 36.39
N TYR A 214 -10.99 -26.21 36.81
CA TYR A 214 -10.20 -25.36 35.92
C TYR A 214 -9.12 -26.08 35.11
N THR A 215 -8.60 -27.21 35.61
CA THR A 215 -7.61 -28.01 34.86
C THR A 215 -8.26 -28.93 33.82
N SER A 216 -9.57 -29.15 33.87
CA SER A 216 -10.33 -29.99 32.94
C SER A 216 -10.30 -29.50 31.48
N ALA A 217 -10.38 -30.43 30.52
CA ALA A 217 -10.49 -30.09 29.09
C ALA A 217 -11.71 -29.20 28.80
N SER A 218 -12.84 -29.44 29.49
CA SER A 218 -14.05 -28.62 29.39
C SER A 218 -13.89 -27.16 29.80
N PHE A 219 -12.89 -26.80 30.62
CA PHE A 219 -12.59 -25.41 30.95
C PHE A 219 -11.55 -24.78 30.00
N ARG A 220 -10.64 -25.60 29.46
CA ARG A 220 -9.60 -25.18 28.50
C ARG A 220 -10.13 -24.93 27.10
N HIS A 221 -11.09 -25.74 26.64
CA HIS A 221 -11.73 -25.56 25.35
C HIS A 221 -12.51 -24.24 25.32
N MET A 222 -12.08 -23.35 24.43
CA MET A 222 -12.74 -22.08 24.15
C MET A 222 -13.62 -22.21 22.89
N CYS A 223 -14.69 -21.42 22.83
CA CYS A 223 -15.50 -21.23 21.63
C CYS A 223 -15.76 -19.74 21.43
N LEU A 224 -14.79 -19.04 20.84
CA LEU A 224 -14.99 -17.65 20.36
C LEU A 224 -16.11 -17.58 19.31
N LEU A 225 -16.27 -18.66 18.54
CA LEU A 225 -17.32 -18.91 17.57
C LEU A 225 -17.74 -20.39 17.69
N GLU A 226 -19.01 -20.66 17.97
CA GLU A 226 -19.59 -22.02 18.02
C GLU A 226 -19.75 -22.65 16.62
N ALA A 227 -19.21 -22.01 15.58
CA ALA A 227 -19.41 -22.37 14.17
C ALA A 227 -18.66 -23.64 13.73
N SER A 228 -17.64 -24.09 14.47
CA SER A 228 -16.88 -25.31 14.14
C SER A 228 -16.25 -25.97 15.38
N PRO A 229 -16.71 -27.16 15.81
CA PRO A 229 -16.11 -27.88 16.95
C PRO A 229 -14.73 -28.50 16.63
N SER A 230 -14.24 -28.38 15.39
CA SER A 230 -12.94 -28.87 14.94
C SER A 230 -11.76 -27.92 15.28
N LEU A 231 -12.03 -26.66 15.66
CA LEU A 231 -10.99 -25.69 15.96
C LEU A 231 -10.70 -25.66 17.47
N ALA A 232 -9.76 -26.50 17.92
CA ALA A 232 -9.26 -26.48 19.30
C ALA A 232 -8.51 -25.16 19.60
N THR A 233 -9.25 -24.14 20.07
CA THR A 233 -8.70 -22.81 20.36
C THR A 233 -7.95 -22.72 21.70
N ASP A 234 -7.67 -23.86 22.34
CA ASP A 234 -6.78 -24.04 23.50
C ASP A 234 -5.42 -23.33 23.34
N HIS A 235 -4.93 -23.20 22.09
CA HIS A 235 -3.70 -22.47 21.77
C HIS A 235 -3.78 -20.96 22.04
N LEU A 236 -4.98 -20.38 22.14
CA LEU A 236 -5.24 -18.96 22.32
C LEU A 236 -5.04 -18.51 23.77
N LEU A 237 -5.28 -19.41 24.74
CA LEU A 237 -4.80 -19.26 26.13
C LEU A 237 -3.26 -19.14 26.22
N GLY A 238 -2.54 -19.64 25.22
CA GLY A 238 -1.08 -19.50 25.10
C GLY A 238 -0.60 -18.12 24.63
N CYS A 239 -1.48 -17.29 24.07
CA CYS A 239 -1.11 -15.93 23.65
C CYS A 239 -1.06 -14.96 24.84
N ASP A 240 -0.16 -13.98 24.79
CA ASP A 240 -0.07 -12.91 25.78
C ASP A 240 -0.71 -11.62 25.25
N LEU A 241 -1.69 -11.10 25.99
CA LEU A 241 -2.41 -9.87 25.65
C LEU A 241 -1.56 -8.64 25.99
N ALA A 242 -1.63 -7.61 25.15
CA ALA A 242 -1.04 -6.31 25.45
C ALA A 242 -1.95 -5.56 26.44
N LEU A 243 -1.43 -5.22 27.62
CA LEU A 243 -2.17 -4.57 28.69
C LEU A 243 -1.57 -3.20 29.01
N ALA A 244 -2.42 -2.24 29.38
CA ALA A 244 -2.01 -0.96 29.92
C ALA A 244 -2.82 -0.61 31.17
N LEU A 245 -2.19 0.02 32.16
CA LEU A 245 -2.85 0.50 33.36
C LEU A 245 -3.27 1.96 33.16
N LYS A 246 -4.57 2.22 33.29
CA LYS A 246 -5.18 3.55 33.31
C LYS A 246 -5.42 3.96 34.75
N HIS A 247 -4.83 5.08 35.18
CA HIS A 247 -5.15 5.66 36.48
C HIS A 247 -6.52 6.37 36.40
N ILE A 248 -7.30 6.33 37.49
CA ILE A 248 -8.66 6.92 37.47
C ILE A 248 -8.61 8.45 37.43
N SER A 249 -7.56 9.04 38.03
CA SER A 249 -7.32 10.49 38.20
C SER A 249 -6.27 11.11 37.28
N SER A 250 -5.68 10.35 36.33
CA SER A 250 -4.65 10.85 35.42
C SER A 250 -4.89 10.30 34.00
N PRO A 251 -4.67 11.08 32.92
CA PRO A 251 -4.74 10.60 31.55
C PRO A 251 -3.52 9.77 31.13
N VAL A 252 -2.50 9.64 31.98
CA VAL A 252 -1.32 8.82 31.68
C VAL A 252 -1.68 7.34 31.68
N GLU A 253 -1.30 6.65 30.61
CA GLU A 253 -1.39 5.21 30.45
C GLU A 253 0.00 4.59 30.56
N GLU A 254 0.19 3.62 31.45
CA GLU A 254 1.45 2.89 31.59
C GLU A 254 1.31 1.50 30.95
N PRO A 255 2.21 1.06 30.05
CA PRO A 255 2.19 -0.32 29.53
C PRO A 255 2.67 -1.29 30.62
N VAL A 256 1.95 -2.39 30.84
CA VAL A 256 2.17 -3.31 31.98
C VAL A 256 2.22 -4.75 31.49
N VAL A 257 3.19 -5.55 31.98
CA VAL A 257 3.26 -6.99 31.66
C VAL A 257 2.44 -7.84 32.63
N LEU A 258 1.99 -9.01 32.17
CA LEU A 258 1.10 -9.90 32.93
C LEU A 258 1.58 -10.23 34.38
N PRO A 259 2.89 -10.44 34.66
CA PRO A 259 3.37 -10.60 36.05
C PRO A 259 3.19 -9.37 36.94
N GLU A 260 3.26 -8.16 36.40
CA GLU A 260 3.07 -6.92 37.15
C GLU A 260 1.59 -6.70 37.49
N VAL A 261 0.68 -7.08 36.57
CA VAL A 261 -0.75 -7.19 36.85
C VAL A 261 -0.98 -8.16 38.03
N PHE A 262 -0.37 -9.36 37.98
CA PHE A 262 -0.53 -10.37 39.03
C PHE A 262 0.03 -9.93 40.39
N ALA A 263 1.07 -9.10 40.44
CA ALA A 263 1.54 -8.48 41.67
C ALA A 263 0.54 -7.43 42.22
N ASN A 264 -0.06 -6.63 41.34
CA ASN A 264 -0.93 -5.52 41.72
C ASN A 264 -2.38 -5.92 42.10
N LEU A 265 -2.82 -7.16 41.84
CA LEU A 265 -4.13 -7.71 42.26
C LEU A 265 -4.33 -7.65 43.79
N ASN A 266 -4.81 -6.53 44.33
CA ASN A 266 -4.92 -6.28 45.77
C ASN A 266 -6.28 -5.70 46.21
N SER A 267 -7.18 -5.39 45.26
CA SER A 267 -8.43 -4.65 45.53
C SER A 267 -9.46 -4.86 44.40
N VAL A 268 -10.31 -3.87 44.08
CA VAL A 268 -11.30 -3.97 42.99
C VAL A 268 -10.72 -3.40 41.68
N MET A 269 -10.46 -4.31 40.74
CA MET A 269 -9.89 -4.02 39.43
C MET A 269 -10.89 -4.31 38.29
N CYS A 270 -10.78 -3.56 37.20
CA CYS A 270 -11.52 -3.77 35.97
C CYS A 270 -10.58 -4.11 34.81
N VAL A 271 -10.96 -5.08 33.97
CA VAL A 271 -10.38 -5.34 32.66
C VAL A 271 -11.31 -4.72 31.62
N GLU A 272 -10.96 -3.52 31.15
CA GLU A 272 -11.66 -2.77 30.11
C GLU A 272 -11.23 -3.26 28.72
N GLY A 273 -12.19 -3.44 27.82
CA GLY A 273 -11.91 -3.66 26.41
C GLY A 273 -13.16 -3.83 25.57
N GLU A 274 -13.00 -3.64 24.26
CA GLU A 274 -14.06 -3.84 23.26
C GLU A 274 -14.60 -5.29 23.26
N ALA A 275 -15.64 -5.53 22.45
CA ALA A 275 -16.12 -6.89 22.19
C ALA A 275 -14.99 -7.76 21.63
N SER A 276 -14.93 -9.02 22.06
CA SER A 276 -14.05 -10.06 21.48
C SER A 276 -12.53 -9.76 21.48
N ARG A 277 -12.05 -8.84 22.32
CA ARG A 277 -10.60 -8.60 22.57
C ARG A 277 -9.95 -9.55 23.59
N GLY A 278 -10.65 -10.58 24.04
CA GLY A 278 -10.10 -11.62 24.93
C GLY A 278 -10.13 -11.31 26.43
N LYS A 279 -11.17 -10.61 26.91
CA LYS A 279 -11.41 -10.41 28.36
C LYS A 279 -11.56 -11.75 29.09
N THR A 280 -12.45 -12.60 28.57
CA THR A 280 -12.66 -13.99 28.99
C THR A 280 -11.40 -14.84 28.93
N ASP A 281 -10.59 -14.68 27.88
CA ASP A 281 -9.31 -15.40 27.73
C ASP A 281 -8.34 -15.04 28.86
N LEU A 282 -8.25 -13.76 29.23
CA LEU A 282 -7.42 -13.31 30.36
C LEU A 282 -7.88 -13.89 31.69
N LEU A 283 -9.19 -13.83 31.98
CA LEU A 283 -9.76 -14.34 33.23
C LEU A 283 -9.59 -15.86 33.36
N LYS A 284 -9.88 -16.62 32.30
CA LYS A 284 -9.65 -18.08 32.29
C LYS A 284 -8.16 -18.44 32.34
N LYS A 285 -7.27 -17.65 31.72
CA LYS A 285 -5.80 -17.83 31.84
C LYS A 285 -5.32 -17.65 33.28
N ILE A 286 -5.89 -16.72 34.06
CA ILE A 286 -5.60 -16.56 35.49
C ILE A 286 -6.07 -17.78 36.30
N ALA A 287 -7.31 -18.23 36.09
CA ALA A 287 -7.84 -19.41 36.78
C ALA A 287 -7.01 -20.68 36.50
N LEU A 288 -6.59 -20.89 35.25
CA LEU A 288 -5.74 -22.00 34.85
C LEU A 288 -4.33 -21.92 35.43
N LEU A 289 -3.68 -20.74 35.41
CA LEU A 289 -2.34 -20.52 35.97
C LEU A 289 -2.27 -20.63 37.50
N TRP A 290 -3.38 -20.34 38.19
CA TRP A 290 -3.54 -20.64 39.61
C TRP A 290 -3.73 -22.15 39.83
N ALA A 291 -4.62 -22.78 39.06
CA ALA A 291 -4.96 -24.18 39.24
C ALA A 291 -3.81 -25.15 38.96
N SER A 292 -2.93 -24.82 38.01
CA SER A 292 -1.72 -25.58 37.71
C SER A 292 -0.55 -25.31 38.67
N GLY A 293 -0.67 -24.33 39.58
CA GLY A 293 0.39 -23.92 40.50
C GLY A 293 1.62 -23.28 39.85
N CYS A 294 1.65 -23.12 38.52
CA CYS A 294 2.81 -22.66 37.76
C CYS A 294 3.17 -21.19 37.98
N CYS A 295 2.29 -20.39 38.62
CA CYS A 295 2.50 -18.96 38.84
C CYS A 295 2.67 -18.61 40.33
N PRO A 296 3.90 -18.38 40.82
CA PRO A 296 4.16 -18.04 42.22
C PRO A 296 3.40 -16.82 42.75
N LEU A 297 3.06 -15.85 41.89
CA LEU A 297 2.33 -14.65 42.27
C LEU A 297 0.84 -14.89 42.55
N LEU A 298 0.26 -15.97 42.01
CA LEU A 298 -1.14 -16.35 42.24
C LEU A 298 -1.30 -17.27 43.46
N ASN A 299 -0.22 -17.93 43.91
CA ASN A 299 -0.25 -18.87 45.05
C ASN A 299 -0.64 -18.21 46.40
N ARG A 300 -0.66 -16.88 46.49
CA ARG A 300 -1.20 -16.12 47.63
C ARG A 300 -2.72 -16.21 47.78
N PHE A 301 -3.44 -16.63 46.73
CA PHE A 301 -4.86 -16.87 46.77
C PHE A 301 -5.12 -18.35 47.09
N GLN A 302 -5.83 -18.63 48.17
CA GLN A 302 -6.24 -19.99 48.55
C GLN A 302 -7.49 -20.45 47.79
N LEU A 303 -8.29 -19.50 47.31
CA LEU A 303 -9.49 -19.72 46.50
C LEU A 303 -9.58 -18.69 45.37
N VAL A 304 -9.88 -19.18 44.16
CA VAL A 304 -10.16 -18.35 42.97
C VAL A 304 -11.49 -18.79 42.39
N PHE A 305 -12.45 -17.86 42.27
CA PHE A 305 -13.78 -18.13 41.71
C PHE A 305 -13.94 -17.43 40.36
N TYR A 306 -14.04 -18.18 39.27
CA TYR A 306 -14.39 -17.68 37.95
C TYR A 306 -15.91 -17.83 37.74
N LEU A 307 -16.61 -16.70 37.60
CA LEU A 307 -18.07 -16.66 37.46
C LEU A 307 -18.45 -15.87 36.21
N SER A 308 -19.21 -16.49 35.30
CA SER A 308 -19.86 -15.77 34.20
C SER A 308 -21.19 -15.20 34.69
N LEU A 309 -21.36 -13.88 34.57
CA LEU A 309 -22.57 -13.20 35.02
C LEU A 309 -23.75 -13.43 34.05
N SER A 310 -23.48 -13.74 32.78
CA SER A 310 -24.50 -13.87 31.73
C SER A 310 -25.49 -15.02 31.92
N SER A 311 -25.14 -16.02 32.74
CA SER A 311 -25.98 -17.18 33.08
C SER A 311 -26.62 -17.13 34.47
N THR A 312 -26.54 -16.00 35.20
CA THR A 312 -27.04 -15.89 36.59
C THR A 312 -28.46 -15.30 36.67
N ARG A 313 -29.20 -15.63 37.74
CA ARG A 313 -30.49 -15.01 38.07
C ARG A 313 -30.35 -14.02 39.23
N LEU A 314 -31.14 -12.94 39.21
CA LEU A 314 -31.05 -11.81 40.15
C LEU A 314 -31.26 -12.19 41.63
N ASP A 315 -31.99 -13.28 41.87
CA ASP A 315 -32.39 -13.82 43.17
C ASP A 315 -31.43 -14.89 43.75
N GLN A 316 -30.46 -15.37 42.97
CA GLN A 316 -29.55 -16.42 43.41
C GLN A 316 -28.51 -15.95 44.45
N GLY A 317 -28.20 -16.85 45.38
CA GLY A 317 -27.06 -16.72 46.30
C GLY A 317 -25.72 -16.98 45.61
N LEU A 318 -24.64 -16.54 46.25
CA LEU A 318 -23.27 -16.77 45.77
C LEU A 318 -22.93 -18.27 45.81
N ALA A 319 -23.40 -19.00 46.83
CA ALA A 319 -23.21 -20.45 46.94
C ALA A 319 -23.89 -21.20 45.79
N THR A 320 -25.13 -20.84 45.44
CA THR A 320 -25.84 -21.44 44.29
C THR A 320 -25.13 -21.13 42.97
N ILE A 321 -24.69 -19.88 42.75
CA ILE A 321 -23.97 -19.50 41.52
C ILE A 321 -22.64 -20.27 41.38
N ILE A 322 -21.90 -20.45 42.48
CA ILE A 322 -20.66 -21.25 42.49
C ILE A 322 -20.95 -22.73 42.20
N CYS A 323 -22.04 -23.29 42.75
CA CYS A 323 -22.41 -24.68 42.47
C CYS A 323 -22.80 -24.85 41.00
N ASP A 324 -23.80 -24.10 40.53
CA ASP A 324 -24.37 -24.17 39.17
C ASP A 324 -23.31 -24.05 38.06
N GLN A 325 -22.26 -23.25 38.28
CA GLN A 325 -21.23 -22.98 37.27
C GLN A 325 -19.94 -23.79 37.41
N LEU A 326 -19.53 -24.17 38.63
CA LEU A 326 -18.18 -24.72 38.88
C LEU A 326 -18.16 -26.12 39.49
N LEU A 327 -19.22 -26.57 40.18
CA LEU A 327 -19.22 -27.79 40.99
C LEU A 327 -20.31 -28.76 40.52
N LYS A 328 -19.93 -29.83 39.83
CA LYS A 328 -20.85 -30.84 39.25
C LYS A 328 -21.57 -31.74 40.28
N THR A 329 -21.53 -31.40 41.57
CA THR A 329 -22.09 -32.19 42.68
C THR A 329 -22.97 -31.28 43.53
N GLU A 330 -24.28 -31.55 43.55
CA GLU A 330 -25.22 -30.82 44.39
C GLU A 330 -24.86 -30.94 45.89
N GLY A 331 -25.00 -29.84 46.63
CA GLY A 331 -24.98 -29.83 48.10
C GLY A 331 -23.62 -29.72 48.80
N SER A 332 -22.50 -29.53 48.10
CA SER A 332 -21.17 -29.51 48.75
C SER A 332 -20.82 -28.26 49.56
N VAL A 333 -21.49 -27.11 49.35
CA VAL A 333 -21.19 -25.83 50.03
C VAL A 333 -22.46 -25.03 50.34
N THR A 334 -22.55 -24.48 51.55
CA THR A 334 -23.66 -23.60 51.98
C THR A 334 -23.28 -22.12 52.01
N GLU A 335 -24.26 -21.21 51.95
CA GLU A 335 -24.05 -19.75 52.12
C GLU A 335 -23.34 -19.40 53.43
N MET A 336 -23.65 -20.09 54.54
CA MET A 336 -22.98 -19.87 55.83
C MET A 336 -21.51 -20.33 55.80
N CYS A 337 -21.23 -21.48 55.18
CA CYS A 337 -19.88 -21.98 54.98
C CYS A 337 -19.05 -20.99 54.13
N LEU A 338 -19.56 -20.60 52.96
CA LEU A 338 -18.90 -19.65 52.06
C LEU A 338 -18.65 -18.30 52.72
N ARG A 339 -19.64 -17.74 53.43
CA ARG A 339 -19.49 -16.50 54.19
C ARG A 339 -18.35 -16.58 55.20
N ASN A 340 -18.33 -17.61 56.05
CA ASN A 340 -17.27 -17.79 57.04
C ASN A 340 -15.90 -17.95 56.36
N ILE A 341 -15.79 -18.77 55.32
CA ILE A 341 -14.55 -18.96 54.56
C ILE A 341 -14.03 -17.63 53.98
N ILE A 342 -14.90 -16.81 53.38
CA ILE A 342 -14.53 -15.50 52.82
C ILE A 342 -14.15 -14.50 53.92
N GLU A 343 -14.89 -14.48 55.05
CA GLU A 343 -14.61 -13.59 56.18
C GLU A 343 -13.32 -13.95 56.94
N GLN A 344 -12.89 -15.21 56.93
CA GLN A 344 -11.57 -15.62 57.46
C GLN A 344 -10.42 -15.33 56.47
N LEU A 345 -10.57 -15.73 55.19
CA LEU A 345 -9.50 -15.66 54.19
C LEU A 345 -9.27 -14.27 53.59
N LYS A 346 -10.29 -13.40 53.56
CA LYS A 346 -10.21 -11.97 53.19
C LYS A 346 -9.53 -11.73 51.84
N ASN A 347 -8.27 -11.28 51.85
CA ASN A 347 -7.47 -10.99 50.64
C ASN A 347 -6.83 -12.22 50.00
N GLN A 348 -6.92 -13.39 50.63
CA GLN A 348 -6.55 -14.69 50.03
C GLN A 348 -7.67 -15.28 49.14
N VAL A 349 -8.75 -14.52 48.89
CA VAL A 349 -9.83 -14.88 47.94
C VAL A 349 -9.84 -13.91 46.77
N LEU A 350 -9.88 -14.46 45.56
CA LEU A 350 -9.97 -13.73 44.29
C LEU A 350 -11.24 -14.12 43.52
N PHE A 351 -12.05 -13.12 43.16
CA PHE A 351 -13.18 -13.28 42.25
C PHE A 351 -12.81 -12.77 40.85
N LEU A 352 -13.03 -13.61 39.84
CA LEU A 352 -12.89 -13.31 38.42
C LEU A 352 -14.30 -13.27 37.83
N LEU A 353 -14.83 -12.07 37.60
CA LEU A 353 -16.21 -11.87 37.15
C LEU A 353 -16.21 -11.57 35.65
N ASP A 354 -16.86 -12.41 34.86
CA ASP A 354 -16.92 -12.32 33.40
C ASP A 354 -18.34 -11.91 32.91
N ASP A 355 -18.44 -11.47 31.66
CA ASP A 355 -19.70 -11.01 31.02
C ASP A 355 -20.48 -9.91 31.78
N TYR A 356 -19.81 -8.92 32.40
CA TYR A 356 -20.52 -7.81 33.04
C TYR A 356 -21.30 -6.97 32.00
N ARG A 357 -22.62 -6.89 32.18
CA ARG A 357 -23.55 -6.08 31.36
C ARG A 357 -23.92 -4.75 32.05
N GLU A 358 -24.79 -4.78 33.05
CA GLU A 358 -25.26 -3.60 33.82
C GLU A 358 -25.46 -3.96 35.30
N MET A 359 -25.35 -3.02 36.24
CA MET A 359 -25.56 -3.31 37.68
C MET A 359 -26.94 -3.94 37.95
N CYS A 360 -27.99 -3.48 37.27
CA CYS A 360 -29.35 -4.02 37.42
C CYS A 360 -29.54 -5.44 36.85
N SER A 361 -28.54 -5.98 36.14
CA SER A 361 -28.50 -7.36 35.64
C SER A 361 -27.66 -8.31 36.51
N VAL A 362 -26.99 -7.80 37.54
CA VAL A 362 -26.09 -8.57 38.42
C VAL A 362 -26.85 -9.03 39.68
N PRO A 363 -26.67 -10.27 40.17
CA PRO A 363 -27.28 -10.74 41.40
C PRO A 363 -26.90 -9.86 42.61
N GLN A 364 -27.85 -9.58 43.50
CA GLN A 364 -27.67 -8.59 44.58
C GLN A 364 -26.48 -8.86 45.51
N VAL A 365 -26.05 -10.13 45.64
CA VAL A 365 -24.88 -10.50 46.44
C VAL A 365 -23.58 -10.02 45.78
N ILE A 366 -23.48 -10.14 44.46
CA ILE A 366 -22.33 -9.69 43.67
C ILE A 366 -22.34 -8.16 43.53
N GLU A 367 -23.50 -7.53 43.38
CA GLU A 367 -23.62 -6.07 43.44
C GLU A 367 -23.06 -5.51 44.77
N LYS A 368 -23.42 -6.11 45.90
CA LYS A 368 -22.93 -5.72 47.24
C LYS A 368 -21.43 -5.97 47.40
N LEU A 369 -20.88 -7.03 46.82
CA LEU A 369 -19.42 -7.27 46.79
C LEU A 369 -18.69 -6.14 46.06
N ILE A 370 -19.16 -5.74 44.87
CA ILE A 370 -18.55 -4.66 44.07
C ILE A 370 -18.69 -3.30 44.76
N GLN A 371 -19.89 -2.95 45.24
CA GLN A 371 -20.16 -1.61 45.77
C GLN A 371 -19.53 -1.32 47.14
N LYS A 372 -19.32 -2.36 47.99
CA LYS A 372 -18.99 -2.16 49.41
C LYS A 372 -17.76 -2.91 49.92
N ASN A 373 -17.33 -4.00 49.26
CA ASN A 373 -16.16 -4.84 49.57
C ASN A 373 -15.65 -4.84 51.03
N HIS A 374 -16.56 -5.02 52.00
CA HIS A 374 -16.21 -4.97 53.43
C HIS A 374 -15.23 -6.10 53.84
N SER A 375 -15.20 -7.20 53.07
CA SER A 375 -14.37 -8.39 53.31
C SER A 375 -12.89 -8.23 52.87
N ARG A 376 -12.53 -7.14 52.17
CA ARG A 376 -11.20 -6.93 51.57
C ARG A 376 -10.78 -8.06 50.60
N SER A 377 -11.72 -8.60 49.84
CA SER A 377 -11.42 -9.62 48.82
C SER A 377 -10.97 -8.97 47.52
N CYS A 378 -10.16 -9.68 46.74
CA CYS A 378 -9.71 -9.19 45.44
C CYS A 378 -10.76 -9.47 44.36
N LEU A 379 -11.08 -8.49 43.53
CA LEU A 379 -12.04 -8.62 42.43
C LEU A 379 -11.37 -8.18 41.12
N LEU A 380 -11.50 -8.99 40.07
CA LEU A 380 -11.13 -8.62 38.70
C LEU A 380 -12.34 -8.82 37.79
N ILE A 381 -12.86 -7.73 37.24
CA ILE A 381 -14.13 -7.71 36.50
C ILE A 381 -13.85 -7.48 35.00
N GLY A 382 -14.29 -8.39 34.13
CA GLY A 382 -14.26 -8.23 32.68
C GLY A 382 -15.42 -7.37 32.20
N VAL A 383 -15.13 -6.18 31.64
CA VAL A 383 -16.14 -5.16 31.32
C VAL A 383 -15.96 -4.61 29.91
N HIS A 384 -17.07 -4.36 29.22
CA HIS A 384 -17.03 -3.68 27.92
C HIS A 384 -16.78 -2.17 28.07
N THR A 385 -15.96 -1.59 27.19
CA THR A 385 -15.57 -0.16 27.21
C THR A 385 -16.74 0.83 27.35
N ASN A 386 -17.92 0.50 26.81
CA ASN A 386 -19.13 1.32 26.97
C ASN A 386 -19.69 1.31 28.41
N ARG A 387 -19.55 0.20 29.14
CA ARG A 387 -20.10 -0.06 30.48
C ARG A 387 -19.13 0.22 31.63
N ALA A 388 -17.83 0.40 31.33
CA ALA A 388 -16.83 0.74 32.33
C ALA A 388 -17.17 2.01 33.15
N ARG A 389 -17.91 2.96 32.55
CA ARG A 389 -18.44 4.17 33.21
C ARG A 389 -19.27 3.86 34.45
N ASP A 390 -20.12 2.83 34.41
CA ASP A 390 -21.17 2.58 35.41
C ASP A 390 -20.57 2.19 36.76
N ILE A 391 -19.51 1.36 36.70
CA ILE A 391 -18.77 0.86 37.86
C ILE A 391 -17.55 1.71 38.25
N ARG A 392 -17.11 2.67 37.40
CA ARG A 392 -15.83 3.41 37.54
C ARG A 392 -15.58 4.01 38.93
N ARG A 393 -16.65 4.37 39.65
CA ARG A 393 -16.61 4.95 41.00
C ARG A 393 -16.27 3.97 42.13
N TYR A 394 -16.28 2.65 41.85
CA TYR A 394 -16.01 1.57 42.81
C TYR A 394 -14.69 0.83 42.51
N LEU A 395 -13.93 1.29 41.52
CA LEU A 395 -12.65 0.72 41.11
C LEU A 395 -11.50 1.50 41.73
N ASP A 396 -10.38 0.83 41.99
CA ASP A 396 -9.12 1.50 42.32
C ASP A 396 -8.25 1.71 41.07
N THR A 397 -8.31 0.77 40.12
CA THR A 397 -7.50 0.77 38.88
C THR A 397 -8.25 0.13 37.72
N ILE A 398 -7.86 0.52 36.49
CA ILE A 398 -8.42 -0.01 35.24
C ILE A 398 -7.27 -0.55 34.40
N LEU A 399 -7.42 -1.78 33.91
CA LEU A 399 -6.51 -2.44 32.98
C LEU A 399 -7.18 -2.46 31.62
N GLU A 400 -6.64 -1.77 30.62
CA GLU A 400 -7.15 -1.82 29.25
C GLU A 400 -6.44 -2.91 28.44
N ILE A 401 -7.22 -3.73 27.73
CA ILE A 401 -6.70 -4.61 26.67
C ILE A 401 -6.44 -3.77 25.42
N LYS A 402 -5.16 -3.48 25.18
CA LYS A 402 -4.66 -2.82 23.98
C LYS A 402 -4.77 -3.75 22.76
N VAL A 403 -4.40 -3.20 21.59
CA VAL A 403 -4.43 -3.87 20.28
C VAL A 403 -3.77 -5.27 20.33
N PHE A 404 -4.42 -6.29 19.76
CA PHE A 404 -3.88 -7.64 19.74
C PHE A 404 -2.57 -7.71 18.91
N PRO A 405 -1.45 -8.19 19.49
CA PRO A 405 -0.17 -8.15 18.79
C PRO A 405 -0.09 -9.04 17.54
N PHE A 406 0.49 -8.52 16.46
CA PHE A 406 0.75 -9.27 15.22
C PHE A 406 1.53 -10.58 15.45
N TYR A 407 2.47 -10.63 16.41
CA TYR A 407 3.22 -11.85 16.70
C TYR A 407 2.35 -12.97 17.26
N ASN A 408 1.28 -12.67 18.01
CA ASN A 408 0.30 -13.67 18.46
C ASN A 408 -0.55 -14.19 17.30
N THR A 409 -0.93 -13.31 16.37
CA THR A 409 -1.60 -13.70 15.11
C THR A 409 -0.74 -14.71 14.35
N MET A 410 0.57 -14.41 14.19
CA MET A 410 1.53 -15.34 13.56
C MET A 410 1.73 -16.64 14.35
N TYR A 411 1.67 -16.61 15.69
CA TYR A 411 1.76 -17.81 16.52
C TYR A 411 0.55 -18.73 16.35
N LEU A 412 -0.68 -18.18 16.41
CA LEU A 412 -1.93 -18.93 16.20
C LEU A 412 -1.94 -19.61 14.83
N LEU A 413 -1.66 -18.85 13.76
CA LEU A 413 -1.64 -19.37 12.40
C LEU A 413 -0.59 -20.49 12.21
N ARG A 414 0.59 -20.35 12.83
CA ARG A 414 1.64 -21.40 12.79
C ARG A 414 1.27 -22.67 13.55
N LYS A 415 0.44 -22.57 14.60
CA LYS A 415 -0.06 -23.75 15.33
C LYS A 415 -1.15 -24.45 14.52
N LEU A 416 -2.17 -23.71 14.08
CA LEU A 416 -3.33 -24.22 13.35
C LEU A 416 -2.96 -24.79 11.98
N PHE A 417 -2.13 -24.10 11.19
CA PHE A 417 -1.74 -24.49 9.83
C PHE A 417 -0.33 -25.08 9.75
N SER A 418 0.10 -25.76 10.82
CA SER A 418 1.40 -26.46 10.89
C SER A 418 1.58 -27.53 9.80
N HIS A 419 0.49 -28.03 9.21
CA HIS A 419 0.45 -28.99 8.10
C HIS A 419 0.63 -28.35 6.71
N ASP A 420 0.29 -27.06 6.51
CA ASP A 420 0.49 -26.35 5.23
C ASP A 420 1.31 -25.06 5.42
N MET A 421 2.60 -25.28 5.65
CA MET A 421 3.60 -24.22 5.70
C MET A 421 3.81 -23.51 4.34
N SER A 422 3.28 -24.03 3.23
CA SER A 422 3.42 -23.43 1.90
C SER A 422 2.40 -22.30 1.71
N CYS A 423 1.13 -22.58 1.92
CA CYS A 423 0.08 -21.58 1.83
C CYS A 423 0.16 -20.60 3.01
N LEU A 424 0.58 -21.04 4.21
CA LEU A 424 0.90 -20.12 5.31
C LEU A 424 2.03 -19.13 4.96
N ARG A 425 3.08 -19.55 4.24
CA ARG A 425 4.13 -18.63 3.76
C ARG A 425 3.60 -17.62 2.75
N LYS A 426 2.81 -18.05 1.76
CA LYS A 426 2.16 -17.15 0.79
C LYS A 426 1.26 -16.12 1.49
N PHE A 427 0.46 -16.59 2.44
CA PHE A 427 -0.40 -15.78 3.29
C PHE A 427 0.38 -14.77 4.13
N MET A 428 1.47 -15.18 4.78
CA MET A 428 2.36 -14.27 5.53
C MET A 428 3.00 -13.19 4.64
N VAL A 429 3.37 -13.51 3.39
CA VAL A 429 3.88 -12.52 2.44
C VAL A 429 2.78 -11.52 2.08
N TYR A 430 1.59 -12.00 1.74
CA TYR A 430 0.44 -11.15 1.39
C TYR A 430 0.03 -10.22 2.57
N PHE A 431 -0.01 -10.74 3.80
CA PHE A 431 -0.25 -9.96 5.02
C PHE A 431 0.83 -8.91 5.32
N ARG A 432 2.09 -9.14 4.89
CA ARG A 432 3.15 -8.13 5.03
C ARG A 432 2.96 -6.98 4.02
N MET A 433 2.52 -7.30 2.81
CA MET A 433 2.41 -6.35 1.68
C MET A 433 1.12 -5.53 1.68
N SER A 434 0.09 -5.91 2.46
CA SER A 434 -1.17 -5.16 2.53
C SER A 434 -1.31 -4.41 3.86
N GLU A 435 -1.15 -3.09 3.83
CA GLU A 435 -1.38 -2.21 5.00
C GLU A 435 -2.80 -2.37 5.57
N ASN A 436 -3.82 -2.51 4.71
CA ASN A 436 -5.21 -2.79 5.11
C ASN A 436 -5.32 -4.02 6.04
N LEU A 437 -4.59 -5.11 5.75
CA LEU A 437 -4.58 -6.31 6.59
C LEU A 437 -3.83 -6.10 7.91
N ARG A 438 -2.92 -5.12 7.99
CA ARG A 438 -2.33 -4.67 9.26
C ARG A 438 -3.36 -3.93 10.14
N GLY A 439 -4.40 -3.35 9.55
CA GLY A 439 -5.57 -2.88 10.29
C GLY A 439 -6.38 -4.00 10.94
N ILE A 440 -6.43 -5.18 10.31
CA ILE A 440 -7.35 -6.28 10.67
C ILE A 440 -6.83 -7.15 11.82
N HIS A 441 -5.51 -7.40 11.92
CA HIS A 441 -4.95 -8.23 13.01
C HIS A 441 -5.17 -7.66 14.42
N LYS A 442 -5.63 -6.40 14.53
CA LYS A 442 -5.97 -5.74 15.80
C LYS A 442 -7.10 -6.45 16.56
N THR A 443 -7.96 -7.19 15.85
CA THR A 443 -9.13 -7.89 16.39
C THR A 443 -8.98 -9.40 16.16
N PRO A 444 -8.77 -10.22 17.22
CA PRO A 444 -8.55 -11.66 17.09
C PRO A 444 -9.65 -12.39 16.30
N LEU A 445 -10.88 -11.91 16.43
CA LEU A 445 -12.06 -12.53 15.83
C LEU A 445 -12.03 -12.58 14.30
N PHE A 446 -11.44 -11.58 13.62
CA PHE A 446 -11.24 -11.63 12.16
C PHE A 446 -10.27 -12.75 11.76
N VAL A 447 -9.19 -12.93 12.53
CA VAL A 447 -8.21 -14.01 12.31
C VAL A 447 -8.89 -15.37 12.53
N THR A 448 -9.60 -15.55 13.65
CA THR A 448 -10.28 -16.83 13.97
C THR A 448 -11.37 -17.18 12.95
N SER A 449 -12.15 -16.19 12.47
CA SER A 449 -13.17 -16.40 11.42
C SER A 449 -12.54 -16.86 10.11
N LEU A 450 -11.42 -16.24 9.72
CA LEU A 450 -10.67 -16.64 8.53
C LEU A 450 -10.07 -18.04 8.68
N CYS A 451 -9.51 -18.39 9.85
CA CYS A 451 -9.01 -19.73 10.12
C CYS A 451 -10.11 -20.80 9.97
N ALA A 452 -11.33 -20.51 10.45
CA ALA A 452 -12.47 -21.42 10.35
C ALA A 452 -12.92 -21.62 8.89
N ASN A 453 -13.09 -20.52 8.13
CA ASN A 453 -13.43 -20.61 6.70
C ASN A 453 -12.33 -21.35 5.90
N TRP A 454 -11.05 -21.07 6.16
CA TRP A 454 -9.93 -21.71 5.47
C TRP A 454 -9.86 -23.23 5.73
N LEU A 455 -10.14 -23.69 6.95
CA LEU A 455 -10.25 -25.12 7.24
C LEU A 455 -11.47 -25.79 6.58
N GLN A 456 -12.54 -25.03 6.34
CA GLN A 456 -13.73 -25.50 5.64
C GLN A 456 -13.55 -25.52 4.10
N TYR A 457 -12.74 -24.61 3.55
CA TYR A 457 -12.52 -24.42 2.10
C TYR A 457 -11.03 -24.26 1.73
N PRO A 458 -10.17 -25.28 1.96
CA PRO A 458 -8.71 -25.16 1.82
C PRO A 458 -8.17 -24.87 0.41
N LEU A 459 -9.02 -24.98 -0.62
CA LEU A 459 -8.62 -24.85 -2.04
C LEU A 459 -8.88 -23.48 -2.67
N ASN A 460 -9.42 -22.50 -1.93
CA ASN A 460 -9.76 -21.20 -2.51
C ASN A 460 -8.49 -20.34 -2.76
N LYS A 461 -8.17 -20.09 -4.04
CA LYS A 461 -6.80 -19.78 -4.49
C LYS A 461 -6.24 -18.40 -4.14
N ALA A 462 -7.08 -17.47 -3.66
CA ALA A 462 -6.65 -16.13 -3.26
C ALA A 462 -7.34 -15.71 -1.96
N ILE A 463 -6.58 -15.65 -0.86
CA ILE A 463 -7.06 -15.08 0.40
C ILE A 463 -6.79 -13.58 0.36
N ASP A 464 -7.77 -12.80 -0.09
CA ASP A 464 -7.71 -11.34 -0.10
C ASP A 464 -8.31 -10.72 1.18
N GLY A 465 -8.25 -9.39 1.29
CA GLY A 465 -8.88 -8.68 2.41
C GLY A 465 -10.41 -8.81 2.47
N VAL A 466 -11.05 -9.16 1.35
CA VAL A 466 -12.50 -9.34 1.27
C VAL A 466 -12.92 -10.70 1.81
N ALA A 467 -12.12 -11.75 1.58
CA ALA A 467 -12.31 -13.08 2.14
C ALA A 467 -12.37 -13.05 3.67
N VAL A 468 -11.57 -12.19 4.33
CA VAL A 468 -11.61 -12.02 5.79
C VAL A 468 -12.96 -11.48 6.27
N PHE A 469 -13.45 -10.40 5.65
CA PHE A 469 -14.73 -9.79 6.06
C PHE A 469 -15.94 -10.64 5.69
N LYS A 470 -15.90 -11.36 4.56
CA LYS A 470 -16.91 -12.38 4.23
C LYS A 470 -16.94 -13.50 5.27
N SER A 471 -15.79 -14.10 5.59
CA SER A 471 -15.66 -15.14 6.62
C SER A 471 -16.23 -14.67 7.96
N TYR A 472 -16.01 -13.41 8.33
CA TYR A 472 -16.54 -12.83 9.56
C TYR A 472 -18.08 -12.71 9.55
N ILE A 473 -18.65 -12.15 8.49
CA ILE A 473 -20.11 -12.02 8.35
C ILE A 473 -20.79 -13.40 8.30
N GLU A 474 -20.20 -14.37 7.61
CA GLU A 474 -20.65 -15.77 7.60
C GLU A 474 -20.63 -16.38 9.02
N CYS A 475 -19.55 -16.16 9.79
CA CYS A 475 -19.45 -16.60 11.18
C CYS A 475 -20.50 -15.95 12.09
N LEU A 476 -20.85 -14.67 11.88
CA LEU A 476 -21.94 -14.00 12.61
C LEU A 476 -23.31 -14.61 12.27
N PHE A 477 -23.59 -14.91 11.00
CA PHE A 477 -24.83 -15.59 10.59
C PHE A 477 -24.93 -17.01 11.16
N LEU A 478 -23.81 -17.75 11.24
CA LEU A 478 -23.77 -19.07 11.86
C LEU A 478 -24.02 -19.01 13.38
N LYS A 479 -23.36 -18.07 14.08
CA LYS A 479 -23.55 -17.85 15.53
C LYS A 479 -24.98 -17.42 15.89
N HIS A 480 -25.61 -16.61 15.05
CA HIS A 480 -26.95 -16.07 15.29
C HIS A 480 -28.01 -16.67 14.35
N LYS A 481 -27.89 -17.96 14.03
CA LYS A 481 -28.76 -18.70 13.10
C LYS A 481 -30.26 -18.59 13.42
N SER A 482 -30.63 -18.49 14.70
CA SER A 482 -32.02 -18.29 15.16
C SER A 482 -32.55 -16.85 15.02
N LYS A 483 -31.69 -15.88 14.66
CA LYS A 483 -32.02 -14.46 14.44
C LYS A 483 -31.49 -13.95 13.10
N ALA A 484 -31.30 -14.82 12.11
CA ALA A 484 -30.58 -14.51 10.86
C ALA A 484 -31.18 -13.34 10.05
N GLU A 485 -32.49 -13.10 10.13
CA GLU A 485 -33.12 -11.94 9.48
C GLU A 485 -32.78 -10.63 10.20
N LEU A 486 -32.76 -10.63 11.53
CA LEU A 486 -32.33 -9.48 12.33
C LEU A 486 -30.87 -9.15 12.04
N VAL A 487 -29.98 -10.14 12.05
CA VAL A 487 -28.56 -9.99 11.68
C VAL A 487 -28.43 -9.34 10.30
N ARG A 488 -29.26 -9.74 9.33
CA ARG A 488 -29.24 -9.16 7.98
C ARG A 488 -29.68 -7.69 8.00
N ALA A 489 -30.74 -7.36 8.74
CA ALA A 489 -31.21 -5.98 8.91
C ALA A 489 -30.16 -5.09 9.58
N THR A 490 -29.63 -5.49 10.75
CA THR A 490 -28.59 -4.74 11.47
C THR A 490 -27.34 -4.53 10.60
N VAL A 491 -26.90 -5.54 9.83
CA VAL A 491 -25.78 -5.42 8.88
C VAL A 491 -26.07 -4.43 7.75
N SER A 492 -27.31 -4.39 7.21
CA SER A 492 -27.70 -3.44 6.16
C SER A 492 -27.83 -2.00 6.68
N SER A 493 -28.38 -1.80 7.89
CA SER A 493 -28.39 -0.50 8.58
C SER A 493 -26.98 0.01 8.90
N CYS A 494 -26.10 -0.84 9.43
CA CYS A 494 -24.68 -0.52 9.58
C CYS A 494 -24.01 -0.22 8.24
N GLY A 495 -24.43 -0.88 7.14
CA GLY A 495 -24.01 -0.54 5.79
C GLY A 495 -24.45 0.86 5.33
N GLN A 496 -25.66 1.30 5.70
CA GLN A 496 -26.15 2.66 5.43
C GLN A 496 -25.33 3.71 6.18
N LEU A 497 -25.06 3.47 7.48
CA LEU A 497 -24.20 4.31 8.30
C LEU A 497 -22.78 4.41 7.72
N GLY A 498 -22.20 3.27 7.33
CA GLY A 498 -20.86 3.19 6.74
C GLY A 498 -20.76 3.87 5.37
N LEU A 499 -21.80 3.77 4.53
CA LEU A 499 -21.87 4.44 3.22
C LEU A 499 -21.98 5.96 3.37
N LYS A 500 -22.86 6.46 4.25
CA LYS A 500 -22.96 7.89 4.60
C LYS A 500 -21.63 8.40 5.18
N GLY A 501 -21.01 7.62 6.06
CA GLY A 501 -19.69 7.91 6.64
C GLY A 501 -18.59 8.03 5.59
N LEU A 502 -18.45 7.05 4.69
CA LEU A 502 -17.39 7.03 3.67
C LEU A 502 -17.40 8.27 2.77
N PHE A 503 -18.57 8.65 2.25
CA PHE A 503 -18.69 9.83 1.39
C PHE A 503 -18.59 11.17 2.14
N SER A 504 -18.83 11.18 3.47
CA SER A 504 -18.59 12.35 4.32
C SER A 504 -17.21 12.40 4.98
N SER A 505 -16.33 11.42 4.74
CA SER A 505 -15.07 11.21 5.48
C SER A 505 -15.25 11.03 7.00
N CYS A 506 -16.41 10.55 7.43
CA CYS A 506 -16.75 10.33 8.84
C CYS A 506 -16.54 8.86 9.25
N PHE A 507 -15.84 8.68 10.38
CA PHE A 507 -15.55 7.40 11.03
C PHE A 507 -16.00 7.37 12.51
N GLU A 508 -16.53 8.48 13.02
CA GLU A 508 -17.02 8.66 14.40
C GLU A 508 -18.48 9.07 14.39
N PHE A 509 -19.38 8.17 14.79
CA PHE A 509 -20.83 8.36 14.73
C PHE A 509 -21.41 8.66 16.11
N SER A 510 -22.50 9.41 16.17
CA SER A 510 -23.25 9.72 17.39
C SER A 510 -24.47 8.79 17.57
N ASP A 511 -25.12 8.87 18.75
CA ASP A 511 -26.41 8.17 18.96
C ASP A 511 -27.48 8.64 17.93
N ASP A 512 -27.45 9.92 17.56
CA ASP A 512 -28.36 10.52 16.58
C ASP A 512 -28.18 9.86 15.19
N ASP A 513 -26.94 9.68 14.74
CA ASP A 513 -26.60 9.01 13.46
C ASP A 513 -27.04 7.54 13.42
N LEU A 514 -26.94 6.82 14.56
CA LEU A 514 -27.42 5.44 14.66
C LEU A 514 -28.94 5.36 14.52
N THR A 515 -29.68 6.29 15.13
CA THR A 515 -31.15 6.34 14.98
C THR A 515 -31.58 6.71 13.55
N GLU A 516 -30.86 7.57 12.85
CA GLU A 516 -31.09 7.87 11.42
C GLU A 516 -30.86 6.63 10.54
N ALA A 517 -29.86 5.80 10.87
CA ALA A 517 -29.61 4.52 10.21
C ALA A 517 -30.59 3.39 10.62
N GLY A 518 -31.51 3.64 11.56
CA GLY A 518 -32.48 2.65 12.05
C GLY A 518 -31.89 1.59 13.00
N ILE A 519 -30.81 1.93 13.72
CA ILE A 519 -30.08 1.02 14.62
C ILE A 519 -30.54 1.25 16.07
N ASP A 520 -31.09 0.22 16.74
CA ASP A 520 -31.30 0.25 18.20
C ASP A 520 -29.99 -0.11 18.93
N GLU A 521 -29.52 0.80 19.78
CA GLU A 521 -28.33 0.61 20.62
C GLU A 521 -28.43 -0.60 21.56
N ARG A 522 -29.65 -1.05 21.87
CA ARG A 522 -29.91 -2.16 22.80
C ARG A 522 -29.68 -3.54 22.20
N GLU A 523 -29.40 -3.63 20.90
CA GLU A 523 -29.05 -4.90 20.26
C GLU A 523 -27.60 -5.31 20.55
N ASP A 524 -27.43 -6.45 21.25
CA ASP A 524 -26.13 -7.13 21.42
C ASP A 524 -25.39 -7.32 20.07
N LEU A 525 -26.13 -7.45 18.96
CA LEU A 525 -25.61 -7.57 17.59
C LEU A 525 -24.82 -6.34 17.11
N VAL A 526 -25.22 -5.13 17.50
CA VAL A 526 -24.54 -3.88 17.10
C VAL A 526 -23.12 -3.84 17.66
N SER A 527 -22.90 -4.39 18.86
CA SER A 527 -21.58 -4.52 19.47
C SER A 527 -20.61 -5.46 18.72
N CYS A 528 -21.12 -6.25 17.77
CA CYS A 528 -20.31 -7.08 16.87
C CYS A 528 -19.91 -6.37 15.57
N LEU A 529 -20.40 -5.15 15.33
CA LEU A 529 -20.12 -4.35 14.12
C LEU A 529 -19.49 -2.99 14.45
N LEU A 530 -19.92 -2.38 15.58
CA LEU A 530 -19.49 -1.07 16.07
C LEU A 530 -18.92 -1.17 17.50
N SER A 531 -17.79 -0.52 17.74
CA SER A 531 -17.24 -0.26 19.08
C SER A 531 -17.80 1.06 19.64
N LYS A 532 -18.50 1.00 20.78
CA LYS A 532 -19.03 2.17 21.51
C LYS A 532 -18.04 2.65 22.58
N PHE A 533 -17.60 3.91 22.47
CA PHE A 533 -16.66 4.55 23.39
C PHE A 533 -17.37 5.56 24.30
N THR A 534 -17.23 5.39 25.63
CA THR A 534 -17.86 6.27 26.64
C THR A 534 -16.92 6.78 27.74
N ALA A 535 -15.68 6.27 27.83
CA ALA A 535 -14.86 6.36 29.03
C ALA A 535 -14.40 7.79 29.44
N GLN A 536 -14.32 8.73 28.49
CA GLN A 536 -13.88 10.12 28.73
C GLN A 536 -14.67 11.20 27.94
N ARG A 537 -15.69 10.83 27.15
CA ARG A 537 -16.45 11.76 26.29
C ARG A 537 -17.84 12.07 26.89
N LEU A 538 -18.31 13.32 26.73
CA LEU A 538 -19.62 13.77 27.23
C LEU A 538 -20.79 12.99 26.61
N ARG A 539 -20.76 12.83 25.28
CA ARG A 539 -21.64 11.93 24.52
C ARG A 539 -20.88 10.63 24.16
N PRO A 540 -21.57 9.50 23.98
CA PRO A 540 -21.01 8.33 23.32
C PRO A 540 -20.52 8.64 21.91
N VAL A 541 -19.56 7.85 21.43
CA VAL A 541 -19.19 7.80 20.02
C VAL A 541 -18.99 6.35 19.58
N TYR A 542 -19.46 6.02 18.37
CA TYR A 542 -19.35 4.71 17.75
C TYR A 542 -18.32 4.77 16.62
N GLN A 543 -17.54 3.71 16.46
CA GLN A 543 -16.63 3.51 15.33
C GLN A 543 -16.79 2.06 14.83
N PHE A 544 -16.59 1.81 13.54
CA PHE A 544 -16.50 0.42 13.05
C PHE A 544 -15.24 -0.27 13.58
N LEU A 545 -15.28 -1.60 13.70
CA LEU A 545 -14.13 -2.43 14.12
C LEU A 545 -12.85 -2.16 13.31
N ASN A 546 -12.98 -1.68 12.07
CA ASN A 546 -11.89 -1.22 11.22
C ASN A 546 -12.42 -0.28 10.10
N PRO A 547 -11.68 0.75 9.65
CA PRO A 547 -12.08 1.57 8.49
C PRO A 547 -12.35 0.77 7.21
N ALA A 548 -11.52 -0.22 6.88
CA ALA A 548 -11.74 -1.11 5.74
C ALA A 548 -12.98 -2.01 5.91
N PHE A 549 -13.44 -2.27 7.14
CA PHE A 549 -14.71 -2.96 7.40
C PHE A 549 -15.91 -2.02 7.18
N GLN A 550 -15.78 -0.73 7.50
CA GLN A 550 -16.76 0.30 7.11
C GLN A 550 -16.89 0.37 5.58
N GLU A 551 -15.78 0.40 4.84
CA GLU A 551 -15.79 0.39 3.37
C GLU A 551 -16.41 -0.88 2.79
N PHE A 552 -16.13 -2.04 3.39
CA PHE A 552 -16.72 -3.31 2.98
C PHE A 552 -18.25 -3.33 3.15
N LEU A 553 -18.76 -2.86 4.29
CA LEU A 553 -20.19 -2.74 4.55
C LEU A 553 -20.86 -1.67 3.67
N ALA A 554 -20.18 -0.54 3.42
CA ALA A 554 -20.63 0.48 2.48
C ALA A 554 -20.74 -0.07 1.05
N GLY A 555 -19.74 -0.86 0.59
CA GLY A 555 -19.75 -1.49 -0.73
C GLY A 555 -20.91 -2.46 -0.90
N LYS A 556 -21.19 -3.29 0.12
CA LYS A 556 -22.40 -4.13 0.17
C LYS A 556 -23.67 -3.29 0.11
N ARG A 557 -23.78 -2.20 0.88
CA ARG A 557 -24.98 -1.35 0.92
C ARG A 557 -25.25 -0.65 -0.42
N LEU A 558 -24.22 -0.18 -1.11
CA LEU A 558 -24.40 0.42 -2.44
C LEU A 558 -25.01 -0.57 -3.43
N ILE A 559 -24.67 -1.86 -3.32
CA ILE A 559 -25.26 -2.92 -4.15
C ILE A 559 -26.72 -3.16 -3.77
N GLU A 560 -27.06 -3.24 -2.49
CA GLU A 560 -28.45 -3.34 -2.03
C GLU A 560 -29.33 -2.20 -2.58
N LEU A 561 -28.80 -0.97 -2.62
CA LEU A 561 -29.49 0.19 -3.19
C LEU A 561 -29.65 0.08 -4.72
N LEU A 562 -28.57 -0.26 -5.44
CA LEU A 562 -28.58 -0.34 -6.91
C LEU A 562 -29.35 -1.55 -7.47
N ASP A 563 -29.55 -2.60 -6.66
CA ASP A 563 -30.28 -3.83 -6.99
C ASP A 563 -31.73 -3.84 -6.41
N SER A 564 -32.08 -2.89 -5.53
CA SER A 564 -33.44 -2.78 -4.96
C SER A 564 -34.50 -2.59 -6.06
N ASP A 565 -35.67 -3.20 -5.88
CA ASP A 565 -36.82 -3.02 -6.78
C ASP A 565 -37.58 -1.70 -6.53
N ARG A 566 -37.19 -0.91 -5.51
CA ARG A 566 -37.70 0.46 -5.30
C ARG A 566 -36.87 1.47 -6.06
N GLN A 567 -37.53 2.33 -6.85
CA GLN A 567 -36.86 3.40 -7.60
C GLN A 567 -36.12 4.38 -6.67
N GLU A 568 -36.70 4.71 -5.51
CA GLU A 568 -36.12 5.63 -4.51
C GLU A 568 -34.75 5.13 -4.00
N ASP A 569 -34.62 3.83 -3.74
CA ASP A 569 -33.36 3.20 -3.33
C ASP A 569 -32.34 3.23 -4.49
N GLN A 570 -32.77 2.96 -5.72
CA GLN A 570 -31.91 3.01 -6.90
C GLN A 570 -31.40 4.43 -7.17
N ASP A 571 -32.25 5.44 -7.06
CA ASP A 571 -31.90 6.84 -7.25
C ASP A 571 -30.92 7.32 -6.17
N LEU A 572 -31.11 6.88 -4.92
CA LEU A 572 -30.15 7.10 -3.83
C LEU A 572 -28.80 6.42 -4.12
N GLY A 573 -28.81 5.16 -4.57
CA GLY A 573 -27.60 4.44 -4.98
C GLY A 573 -26.86 5.12 -6.14
N LEU A 574 -27.59 5.60 -7.15
CA LEU A 574 -27.05 6.39 -8.25
C LEU A 574 -26.52 7.75 -7.79
N SER A 575 -27.08 8.35 -6.74
CA SER A 575 -26.57 9.61 -6.16
C SER A 575 -25.22 9.42 -5.46
N TYR A 576 -24.97 8.27 -4.83
CA TYR A 576 -23.65 7.91 -4.29
C TYR A 576 -22.66 7.56 -5.40
N LEU A 577 -23.08 6.82 -6.43
CA LEU A 577 -22.23 6.51 -7.59
C LEU A 577 -21.72 7.78 -8.28
N LYS A 578 -22.60 8.79 -8.47
CA LYS A 578 -22.26 10.11 -9.03
C LYS A 578 -21.28 10.94 -8.16
N GLN A 579 -21.10 10.63 -6.88
CA GLN A 579 -20.08 11.27 -6.04
C GLN A 579 -18.66 10.72 -6.32
N ILE A 580 -18.56 9.53 -6.92
CA ILE A 580 -17.31 9.06 -7.56
C ILE A 580 -17.22 9.74 -8.93
N ASN A 581 -16.90 11.04 -8.95
CA ASN A 581 -16.97 11.88 -10.15
C ASN A 581 -15.65 12.05 -10.90
N SER A 582 -14.57 11.34 -10.52
CA SER A 582 -13.30 11.41 -11.24
C SER A 582 -12.58 10.06 -11.26
N SER A 583 -11.79 9.84 -12.30
CA SER A 583 -10.91 8.68 -12.41
C SER A 583 -9.86 8.63 -11.28
N VAL A 584 -9.42 9.79 -10.82
CA VAL A 584 -8.50 10.00 -9.68
C VAL A 584 -9.10 9.50 -8.36
N THR A 585 -10.36 9.86 -8.08
CA THR A 585 -11.04 9.43 -6.84
C THR A 585 -11.43 7.95 -6.89
N ALA A 586 -11.74 7.40 -8.07
CA ALA A 586 -11.98 5.97 -8.25
C ALA A 586 -10.71 5.12 -8.05
N VAL A 587 -9.57 5.49 -8.66
CA VAL A 587 -8.31 4.71 -8.62
C VAL A 587 -7.43 5.08 -7.40
N GLY A 588 -7.65 6.24 -6.80
CA GLY A 588 -7.06 6.67 -5.52
C GLY A 588 -7.96 6.32 -4.33
N LEU A 589 -8.69 7.32 -3.82
CA LEU A 589 -9.50 7.25 -2.58
C LEU A 589 -10.39 6.01 -2.51
N TYR A 590 -11.30 5.82 -3.46
CA TYR A 590 -12.30 4.74 -3.42
C TYR A 590 -11.78 3.40 -3.98
N SER A 591 -10.47 3.26 -4.19
CA SER A 591 -9.88 2.05 -4.78
C SER A 591 -10.10 0.80 -3.90
N ASN A 592 -10.13 0.95 -2.58
CA ASN A 592 -10.45 -0.14 -1.65
C ASN A 592 -11.95 -0.47 -1.71
N PHE A 593 -12.80 0.53 -1.52
CA PHE A 593 -14.27 0.45 -1.63
C PHE A 593 -14.75 -0.24 -2.92
N LEU A 594 -14.24 0.16 -4.09
CA LEU A 594 -14.62 -0.45 -5.38
C LEU A 594 -14.15 -1.91 -5.52
N ASN A 595 -13.05 -2.29 -4.86
CA ASN A 595 -12.67 -3.69 -4.75
C ASN A 595 -13.64 -4.49 -3.86
N TYR A 596 -14.09 -3.93 -2.73
CA TYR A 596 -15.12 -4.57 -1.90
C TYR A 596 -16.48 -4.68 -2.61
N PHE A 597 -16.84 -3.69 -3.43
CA PHE A 597 -18.00 -3.75 -4.34
C PHE A 597 -17.85 -4.93 -5.32
N SER A 598 -16.73 -5.02 -6.05
CA SER A 598 -16.52 -6.04 -7.10
C SER A 598 -16.72 -7.49 -6.62
N CYS A 599 -16.44 -7.75 -5.36
CA CYS A 599 -16.51 -9.08 -4.77
C CYS A 599 -17.92 -9.52 -4.33
N HIS A 600 -18.96 -8.69 -4.51
CA HIS A 600 -20.35 -9.02 -4.21
C HIS A 600 -21.14 -9.09 -5.54
N PRO A 601 -21.54 -10.28 -6.02
CA PRO A 601 -22.20 -10.42 -7.31
C PRO A 601 -23.60 -9.80 -7.31
N SER A 602 -23.90 -8.96 -8.30
CA SER A 602 -25.25 -8.44 -8.55
C SER A 602 -25.46 -8.20 -10.04
N THR A 603 -26.52 -8.80 -10.59
CA THR A 603 -26.83 -8.71 -12.03
C THR A 603 -27.39 -7.36 -12.44
N LYS A 604 -28.03 -6.60 -11.54
CA LYS A 604 -28.52 -5.23 -11.81
C LYS A 604 -27.46 -4.16 -11.50
N ALA A 605 -26.66 -4.32 -10.45
CA ALA A 605 -25.70 -3.30 -10.01
C ALA A 605 -24.38 -3.33 -10.80
N GLY A 606 -23.91 -4.50 -11.23
CA GLY A 606 -22.66 -4.66 -11.99
C GLY A 606 -22.58 -3.78 -13.25
N PRO A 607 -23.57 -3.84 -14.18
CA PRO A 607 -23.57 -3.02 -15.40
C PRO A 607 -23.65 -1.52 -15.13
N LYS A 608 -24.43 -1.09 -14.11
CA LYS A 608 -24.52 0.31 -13.68
C LYS A 608 -23.16 0.85 -13.24
N MET A 609 -22.42 0.06 -12.44
CA MET A 609 -21.06 0.41 -12.00
C MET A 609 -20.07 0.43 -13.17
N VAL A 610 -20.08 -0.58 -14.04
CA VAL A 610 -19.15 -0.67 -15.19
C VAL A 610 -19.36 0.49 -16.17
N SER A 611 -20.61 0.82 -16.52
CA SER A 611 -20.92 1.97 -17.38
C SER A 611 -20.37 3.28 -16.79
N HIS A 612 -20.53 3.50 -15.48
CA HIS A 612 -20.00 4.68 -14.79
C HIS A 612 -18.47 4.71 -14.77
N LEU A 613 -17.80 3.62 -14.41
CA LEU A 613 -16.33 3.55 -14.34
C LEU A 613 -15.65 3.75 -15.71
N LEU A 614 -16.26 3.27 -16.80
CA LEU A 614 -15.74 3.49 -18.15
C LEU A 614 -16.00 4.93 -18.63
N HIS A 615 -17.17 5.51 -18.32
CA HIS A 615 -17.43 6.94 -18.58
C HIS A 615 -16.44 7.86 -17.84
N LEU A 616 -16.03 7.52 -16.61
CA LEU A 616 -14.97 8.22 -15.89
C LEU A 616 -13.60 8.11 -16.58
N ALA A 617 -13.31 6.96 -17.22
CA ALA A 617 -12.06 6.75 -17.96
C ALA A 617 -12.03 7.51 -19.31
N ASP A 618 -13.19 7.80 -19.90
CA ASP A 618 -13.32 8.66 -21.08
C ASP A 618 -13.30 10.17 -20.76
N SER A 619 -13.65 10.56 -19.53
CA SER A 619 -13.67 11.96 -19.12
C SER A 619 -12.26 12.60 -19.11
N LYS A 620 -12.08 13.69 -19.88
CA LYS A 620 -10.83 14.50 -19.89
C LYS A 620 -10.76 15.49 -18.71
N GLU A 621 -11.36 15.11 -17.59
CA GLU A 621 -11.57 15.98 -16.43
C GLU A 621 -10.39 15.94 -15.44
N SER A 622 -10.45 16.82 -14.44
CA SER A 622 -9.26 17.32 -13.75
C SER A 622 -8.75 16.37 -12.65
N LEU A 623 -7.54 16.66 -12.15
CA LEU A 623 -7.10 16.29 -10.80
C LEU A 623 -7.87 17.10 -9.73
N GLU A 624 -9.20 17.09 -9.80
CA GLU A 624 -10.06 18.08 -9.14
C GLU A 624 -10.26 17.83 -7.65
N ILE A 625 -9.94 16.62 -7.18
CA ILE A 625 -10.19 16.17 -5.81
C ILE A 625 -8.97 15.39 -5.28
N ILE A 626 -7.84 16.09 -5.11
CA ILE A 626 -6.73 15.63 -4.25
C ILE A 626 -6.69 16.40 -2.91
N MET A 627 -7.40 17.53 -2.79
CA MET A 627 -7.23 18.49 -1.67
C MET A 627 -8.46 18.74 -0.79
N LYS A 628 -9.53 17.92 -0.86
CA LYS A 628 -10.73 18.10 0.00
C LYS A 628 -10.75 17.25 1.27
N ASN A 629 -10.27 16.00 1.23
CA ASN A 629 -10.57 15.01 2.28
C ASN A 629 -9.32 14.65 3.12
N ASN A 630 -8.71 15.65 3.77
CA ASN A 630 -7.56 15.44 4.65
C ASN A 630 -7.85 14.42 5.77
N ASP A 631 -9.08 14.36 6.28
CA ASP A 631 -9.44 13.44 7.36
C ASP A 631 -9.58 11.98 6.92
N TYR A 632 -10.02 11.72 5.68
CA TYR A 632 -9.96 10.36 5.13
C TYR A 632 -8.51 9.89 4.95
N LEU A 633 -7.63 10.77 4.45
CA LEU A 633 -6.21 10.46 4.26
C LEU A 633 -5.45 10.19 5.58
N LYS A 634 -5.88 10.76 6.71
CA LYS A 634 -5.32 10.42 8.05
C LYS A 634 -5.53 8.94 8.43
N HIS A 635 -6.56 8.30 7.91
CA HIS A 635 -6.84 6.87 8.15
C HIS A 635 -6.19 5.95 7.09
N HIS A 636 -5.70 6.52 5.98
CA HIS A 636 -5.14 5.83 4.82
C HIS A 636 -3.89 6.56 4.26
N PRO A 637 -2.77 6.59 5.01
CA PRO A 637 -1.54 7.26 4.57
C PRO A 637 -1.00 6.70 3.24
N GLU A 638 -1.18 5.41 2.98
CA GLU A 638 -0.79 4.74 1.74
C GLU A 638 -1.52 5.28 0.50
N ILE A 639 -2.73 5.84 0.69
CA ILE A 639 -3.48 6.51 -0.38
C ILE A 639 -2.91 7.91 -0.64
N SER A 640 -2.35 8.58 0.38
CA SER A 640 -1.68 9.88 0.21
C SER A 640 -0.43 9.75 -0.66
N GLU A 641 0.46 8.79 -0.34
CA GLU A 641 1.66 8.49 -1.14
C GLU A 641 1.30 8.11 -2.58
N LYS A 642 0.26 7.28 -2.76
CA LYS A 642 -0.26 6.89 -4.08
C LYS A 642 -0.77 8.09 -4.89
N LEU A 643 -1.51 9.02 -4.26
CA LEU A 643 -2.02 10.23 -4.90
C LEU A 643 -0.91 11.24 -5.24
N GLU A 644 0.12 11.33 -4.41
CA GLU A 644 1.31 12.15 -4.67
C GLU A 644 2.13 11.60 -5.84
N CYS A 645 2.40 10.29 -5.86
CA CYS A 645 3.02 9.61 -6.99
C CYS A 645 2.23 9.83 -8.29
N MET A 646 0.89 9.70 -8.24
CA MET A 646 0.01 10.00 -9.38
C MET A 646 0.13 11.45 -9.86
N ARG A 647 0.22 12.44 -8.95
CA ARG A 647 0.44 13.85 -9.28
C ARG A 647 1.79 14.04 -9.99
N SER A 648 2.86 13.44 -9.48
CA SER A 648 4.20 13.54 -10.08
C SER A 648 4.27 12.90 -11.47
N VAL A 649 3.65 11.73 -11.67
CA VAL A 649 3.57 11.07 -12.99
C VAL A 649 2.79 11.92 -14.00
N TRP A 650 1.71 12.59 -13.58
CA TRP A 650 0.98 13.53 -14.42
C TRP A 650 1.78 14.79 -14.75
N GLN A 651 2.51 15.35 -13.79
CA GLN A 651 3.38 16.53 -14.00
C GLN A 651 4.50 16.26 -15.00
N VAL A 652 5.11 15.06 -14.95
CA VAL A 652 6.19 14.66 -15.87
C VAL A 652 5.65 14.18 -17.22
N SER A 653 4.52 13.47 -17.24
CA SER A 653 3.95 12.90 -18.47
C SER A 653 2.43 12.69 -18.37
N PRO A 654 1.61 13.66 -18.80
CA PRO A 654 0.14 13.56 -18.75
C PRO A 654 -0.42 12.36 -19.52
N GLU A 655 0.17 12.00 -20.66
CA GLU A 655 -0.31 10.91 -21.52
C GLU A 655 -0.12 9.54 -20.85
N SER A 656 1.08 9.27 -20.33
CA SER A 656 1.39 8.09 -19.50
C SER A 656 0.43 7.97 -18.32
N TYR A 657 0.13 9.11 -17.67
CA TYR A 657 -0.82 9.16 -16.56
C TYR A 657 -2.22 8.70 -16.98
N PHE A 658 -2.79 9.29 -18.05
CA PHE A 658 -4.12 8.90 -18.53
C PHE A 658 -4.18 7.44 -18.99
N SER A 659 -3.11 6.91 -19.61
CA SER A 659 -3.00 5.47 -19.93
C SER A 659 -3.05 4.61 -18.66
N ILE A 660 -2.18 4.86 -17.68
CA ILE A 660 -2.09 4.09 -16.42
C ILE A 660 -3.42 4.05 -15.66
N ILE A 661 -4.16 5.16 -15.64
CA ILE A 661 -5.48 5.25 -15.00
C ILE A 661 -6.56 4.53 -15.82
N SER A 662 -6.57 4.69 -17.15
CA SER A 662 -7.48 4.00 -18.07
C SER A 662 -7.36 2.48 -17.96
N ASN A 663 -6.14 1.96 -17.95
CA ASN A 663 -5.86 0.52 -17.83
C ASN A 663 -6.34 -0.03 -16.47
N GLN A 664 -6.22 0.73 -15.39
CA GLN A 664 -6.71 0.33 -14.05
C GLN A 664 -8.24 0.33 -13.97
N LEU A 665 -8.91 1.33 -14.55
CA LEU A 665 -10.38 1.38 -14.61
C LEU A 665 -10.96 0.28 -15.50
N LEU A 666 -10.34 -0.01 -16.64
CA LEU A 666 -10.73 -1.13 -17.52
C LEU A 666 -10.57 -2.49 -16.80
N SER A 667 -9.44 -2.71 -16.12
CA SER A 667 -9.19 -3.93 -15.34
C SER A 667 -10.21 -4.13 -14.22
N LEU A 668 -10.55 -3.06 -13.49
CA LEU A 668 -11.58 -3.08 -12.46
C LEU A 668 -12.99 -3.34 -13.04
N SER A 669 -13.34 -2.69 -14.14
CA SER A 669 -14.62 -2.88 -14.84
C SER A 669 -14.80 -4.32 -15.35
N ILE A 670 -13.78 -4.89 -15.98
CA ILE A 670 -13.79 -6.29 -16.41
C ILE A 670 -13.89 -7.22 -15.19
N LYS A 671 -13.12 -6.98 -14.11
CA LYS A 671 -13.24 -7.75 -12.86
C LYS A 671 -14.68 -7.75 -12.32
N ILE A 672 -15.34 -6.58 -12.25
CA ILE A 672 -16.73 -6.45 -11.81
C ILE A 672 -17.69 -7.24 -12.72
N ALA A 673 -17.52 -7.13 -14.05
CA ALA A 673 -18.38 -7.81 -15.03
C ALA A 673 -18.30 -9.35 -14.92
N TYR A 674 -17.10 -9.91 -14.74
CA TYR A 674 -16.92 -11.35 -14.54
C TYR A 674 -17.42 -11.82 -13.17
N GLN A 675 -17.08 -11.10 -12.09
CA GLN A 675 -17.52 -11.47 -10.74
C GLN A 675 -19.05 -11.35 -10.56
N SER A 676 -19.71 -10.48 -11.33
CA SER A 676 -21.18 -10.33 -11.33
C SER A 676 -21.90 -11.26 -12.32
N HIS A 677 -21.16 -12.01 -13.13
CA HIS A 677 -21.69 -12.78 -14.28
C HIS A 677 -22.46 -11.94 -15.32
N THR A 678 -22.11 -10.65 -15.49
CA THR A 678 -22.81 -9.71 -16.37
C THR A 678 -22.04 -9.33 -17.64
N VAL A 679 -21.01 -10.10 -18.04
CA VAL A 679 -20.13 -9.80 -19.18
C VAL A 679 -20.90 -9.39 -20.44
N ALA A 680 -21.96 -10.14 -20.82
CA ALA A 680 -22.79 -9.81 -21.98
C ALA A 680 -23.53 -8.45 -21.89
N ALA A 681 -23.97 -8.06 -20.69
CA ALA A 681 -24.61 -6.76 -20.44
C ALA A 681 -23.59 -5.61 -20.29
N CYS A 682 -22.36 -5.92 -19.89
CA CYS A 682 -21.26 -4.96 -19.79
C CYS A 682 -20.55 -4.73 -21.15
N SER A 683 -20.57 -5.72 -22.05
CA SER A 683 -19.83 -5.72 -23.31
C SER A 683 -20.06 -4.47 -24.18
N PRO A 684 -21.28 -3.94 -24.37
CA PRO A 684 -21.47 -2.72 -25.16
C PRO A 684 -20.69 -1.50 -24.64
N PHE A 685 -20.61 -1.32 -23.32
CA PHE A 685 -19.84 -0.23 -22.71
C PHE A 685 -18.34 -0.46 -22.85
N ILE A 686 -17.88 -1.71 -22.76
CA ILE A 686 -16.46 -2.07 -22.96
C ILE A 686 -16.06 -1.81 -24.41
N LEU A 687 -16.84 -2.28 -25.39
CA LEU A 687 -16.56 -2.08 -26.82
C LEU A 687 -16.58 -0.59 -27.20
N GLN A 688 -17.51 0.20 -26.64
CA GLN A 688 -17.53 1.65 -26.80
C GLN A 688 -16.25 2.30 -26.23
N PHE A 689 -15.83 1.91 -25.03
CA PHE A 689 -14.61 2.43 -24.41
C PHE A 689 -13.34 2.07 -25.19
N LEU A 690 -13.25 0.87 -25.77
CA LEU A 690 -12.05 0.42 -26.52
C LEU A 690 -11.86 1.17 -27.85
N GLN A 691 -12.90 1.77 -28.41
CA GLN A 691 -12.89 2.33 -29.75
C GLN A 691 -11.85 3.45 -29.93
N GLY A 692 -10.84 3.20 -30.76
CA GLY A 692 -9.76 4.14 -31.08
C GLY A 692 -8.72 4.35 -29.97
N LYS A 693 -8.72 3.53 -28.90
CA LYS A 693 -7.77 3.67 -27.78
C LYS A 693 -6.39 3.07 -28.06
N THR A 694 -5.40 3.64 -27.39
CA THR A 694 -4.09 3.01 -27.16
C THR A 694 -4.05 2.50 -25.71
N LEU A 695 -3.73 1.22 -25.50
CA LEU A 695 -3.73 0.57 -24.17
C LEU A 695 -2.43 -0.22 -23.92
N ASN A 696 -2.11 -0.54 -22.67
CA ASN A 696 -0.89 -1.30 -22.35
C ASN A 696 -1.09 -2.81 -22.59
N LEU A 697 -0.04 -3.51 -23.02
CA LEU A 697 -0.05 -4.97 -23.27
C LEU A 697 -0.60 -5.81 -22.10
N ASP A 698 -0.37 -5.39 -20.85
CA ASP A 698 -0.89 -6.03 -19.63
C ASP A 698 -2.41 -6.28 -19.68
N VAL A 699 -3.16 -5.40 -20.36
CA VAL A 699 -4.62 -5.48 -20.55
C VAL A 699 -5.04 -6.76 -21.29
N LEU A 700 -4.19 -7.31 -22.18
CA LEU A 700 -4.49 -8.50 -22.96
C LEU A 700 -4.49 -9.79 -22.14
N ASN A 701 -3.97 -9.76 -20.90
CA ASN A 701 -4.10 -10.85 -19.93
C ASN A 701 -5.50 -10.93 -19.30
N LEU A 702 -6.33 -9.88 -19.42
CA LEU A 702 -7.67 -9.89 -18.87
C LEU A 702 -8.56 -10.92 -19.62
N PRO A 703 -9.42 -11.67 -18.91
CA PRO A 703 -10.20 -12.77 -19.51
C PRO A 703 -11.12 -12.31 -20.65
N TYR A 704 -11.53 -11.04 -20.66
CA TYR A 704 -12.34 -10.46 -21.73
C TYR A 704 -11.70 -10.63 -23.13
N PHE A 705 -10.37 -10.55 -23.26
CA PHE A 705 -9.70 -10.72 -24.57
C PHE A 705 -9.43 -12.18 -24.94
N PHE A 706 -9.76 -13.13 -24.05
CA PHE A 706 -9.86 -14.56 -24.38
C PHE A 706 -11.27 -14.90 -24.91
N ASP A 707 -12.31 -14.39 -24.25
CA ASP A 707 -13.71 -14.64 -24.63
C ASP A 707 -14.18 -13.78 -25.83
N HIS A 708 -13.64 -12.57 -25.98
CA HIS A 708 -13.99 -11.58 -27.02
C HIS A 708 -12.76 -11.04 -27.79
N PRO A 709 -11.96 -11.89 -28.46
CA PRO A 709 -10.76 -11.46 -29.20
C PRO A 709 -11.05 -10.53 -30.39
N GLU A 710 -12.28 -10.53 -30.91
CA GLU A 710 -12.73 -9.60 -31.96
C GLU A 710 -12.64 -8.13 -31.53
N SER A 711 -12.70 -7.85 -30.22
CA SER A 711 -12.58 -6.50 -29.65
C SER A 711 -11.24 -5.82 -29.93
N LEU A 712 -10.19 -6.59 -30.26
CA LEU A 712 -8.89 -6.06 -30.67
C LEU A 712 -8.96 -5.18 -31.92
N LEU A 713 -9.93 -5.43 -32.82
CA LEU A 713 -10.11 -4.64 -34.06
C LEU A 713 -10.65 -3.23 -33.81
N LEU A 714 -11.13 -2.93 -32.60
CA LEU A 714 -11.59 -1.58 -32.21
C LEU A 714 -10.46 -0.69 -31.69
N LEU A 715 -9.33 -1.27 -31.29
CA LEU A 715 -8.19 -0.54 -30.74
C LEU A 715 -7.41 0.20 -31.83
N ARG A 716 -6.82 1.34 -31.46
CA ARG A 716 -5.82 2.03 -32.28
C ARG A 716 -4.47 1.32 -32.19
N SER A 717 -4.02 1.00 -30.97
CA SER A 717 -2.72 0.36 -30.74
C SER A 717 -2.59 -0.27 -29.34
N ILE A 718 -1.60 -1.16 -29.20
CA ILE A 718 -1.16 -1.72 -27.93
C ILE A 718 0.29 -1.30 -27.66
N GLN A 719 0.55 -0.74 -26.48
CA GLN A 719 1.87 -0.24 -26.08
C GLN A 719 2.60 -1.25 -25.18
N VAL A 720 3.88 -1.46 -25.46
CA VAL A 720 4.85 -2.21 -24.65
C VAL A 720 5.95 -1.24 -24.23
N SER A 721 6.32 -1.23 -22.94
CA SER A 721 7.42 -0.41 -22.43
C SER A 721 8.45 -1.30 -21.72
N ILE A 722 9.67 -1.36 -22.26
CA ILE A 722 10.80 -2.13 -21.73
C ILE A 722 11.83 -1.14 -21.20
N ARG A 723 12.14 -1.20 -19.90
CA ARG A 723 13.12 -0.32 -19.25
C ARG A 723 14.35 -1.13 -18.82
N GLY A 724 15.54 -0.62 -19.15
CA GLY A 724 16.79 -1.03 -18.53
C GLY A 724 16.96 -0.45 -17.13
N ASN A 725 18.01 -0.86 -16.42
CA ASN A 725 18.29 -0.38 -15.06
C ASN A 725 18.82 1.07 -15.03
N GLU A 726 19.36 1.56 -16.14
CA GLU A 726 19.94 2.88 -16.27
C GLU A 726 18.89 3.90 -16.68
N VAL A 727 18.65 4.88 -15.81
CA VAL A 727 17.93 6.11 -16.15
C VAL A 727 18.97 7.21 -16.31
N HIS A 728 19.02 7.84 -17.49
CA HIS A 728 19.93 8.94 -17.74
C HIS A 728 19.38 10.24 -17.13
N THR A 729 20.19 10.88 -16.29
CA THR A 729 20.07 12.31 -16.03
C THR A 729 20.25 13.09 -17.33
N LEU A 730 19.55 14.22 -17.46
CA LEU A 730 19.73 15.13 -18.59
C LEU A 730 21.20 15.60 -18.64
N ASP A 731 21.82 15.49 -19.83
CA ASP A 731 23.19 15.92 -20.08
C ASP A 731 23.27 17.46 -20.17
N LEU A 732 23.20 18.08 -18.99
CA LEU A 732 23.29 19.53 -18.81
C LEU A 732 24.72 20.08 -18.97
N SER A 733 25.69 19.26 -19.41
CA SER A 733 27.06 19.72 -19.66
C SER A 733 27.09 20.86 -20.68
N VAL A 734 26.24 20.83 -21.71
CA VAL A 734 26.06 21.93 -22.67
C VAL A 734 25.69 23.23 -21.94
N LEU A 735 24.74 23.16 -21.01
CA LEU A 735 24.25 24.31 -20.24
C LEU A 735 25.31 24.82 -19.25
N GLU A 736 26.13 23.92 -18.70
CA GLU A 736 27.30 24.24 -17.86
C GLU A 736 28.47 24.81 -18.67
N THR A 737 28.60 24.51 -19.98
CA THR A 737 29.61 25.10 -20.88
C THR A 737 29.19 26.41 -21.55
N CYS A 738 27.88 26.63 -21.76
CA CYS A 738 27.38 27.82 -22.46
C CYS A 738 27.10 29.01 -21.55
N ILE A 739 27.04 28.82 -20.22
CA ILE A 739 26.66 29.88 -19.27
C ILE A 739 27.80 30.12 -18.27
N ASP A 740 28.58 31.18 -18.51
CA ASP A 740 29.66 31.59 -17.61
C ASP A 740 29.11 32.24 -16.32
N LYS A 741 29.72 31.90 -15.18
CA LYS A 741 29.46 32.48 -13.86
C LYS A 741 29.77 33.99 -13.80
N SER A 742 30.58 34.53 -14.72
CA SER A 742 30.74 35.99 -14.87
C SER A 742 29.44 36.72 -15.22
N GLN A 743 28.43 36.02 -15.75
CA GLN A 743 27.12 36.55 -16.12
C GLN A 743 26.05 36.34 -15.03
N ALA A 744 26.44 35.95 -13.81
CA ALA A 744 25.50 35.71 -12.72
C ALA A 744 24.69 36.98 -12.38
N PRO A 745 23.34 36.91 -12.36
CA PRO A 745 22.51 38.09 -12.15
C PRO A 745 22.61 38.57 -10.71
N THR A 746 22.71 39.88 -10.53
CA THR A 746 22.71 40.54 -9.22
C THR A 746 21.28 40.86 -8.80
N VAL A 747 20.87 40.45 -7.60
CA VAL A 747 19.50 40.61 -7.09
C VAL A 747 19.46 40.92 -5.59
N ASP A 748 18.36 41.55 -5.16
CA ASP A 748 18.04 41.72 -3.73
C ASP A 748 17.79 40.36 -3.06
N GLN A 749 18.12 40.25 -1.77
CA GLN A 749 17.93 39.03 -0.96
C GLN A 749 16.52 38.41 -1.06
N ASP A 750 15.45 39.23 -1.08
CA ASP A 750 14.07 38.75 -1.19
C ASP A 750 13.73 38.14 -2.57
N CYS A 751 14.47 38.53 -3.61
CA CYS A 751 14.26 38.11 -5.00
C CYS A 751 15.06 36.85 -5.40
N VAL A 752 15.95 36.35 -4.51
CA VAL A 752 16.76 35.14 -4.74
C VAL A 752 15.89 33.91 -5.07
N SER A 753 14.65 33.87 -4.58
CA SER A 753 13.70 32.76 -4.82
C SER A 753 13.29 32.56 -6.29
N ALA A 754 13.58 33.53 -7.17
CA ALA A 754 13.42 33.42 -8.62
C ALA A 754 14.51 32.56 -9.30
N PHE A 755 15.51 32.08 -8.55
CA PHE A 755 16.60 31.25 -9.04
C PHE A 755 16.76 29.96 -8.24
N GLU A 756 17.20 28.90 -8.92
CA GLU A 756 17.46 27.59 -8.36
C GLU A 756 18.76 27.05 -8.95
N SER A 757 19.61 26.43 -8.13
CA SER A 757 20.86 25.86 -8.64
C SER A 757 20.62 24.54 -9.36
N VAL A 758 21.32 24.30 -10.48
CA VAL A 758 21.33 23.00 -11.17
C VAL A 758 21.64 21.85 -10.21
N SER A 759 22.47 22.06 -9.19
CA SER A 759 22.73 21.08 -8.12
C SER A 759 21.50 20.77 -7.25
N ALA A 760 20.77 21.79 -6.79
CA ALA A 760 19.56 21.60 -5.99
C ALA A 760 18.44 20.96 -6.82
N TRP A 761 18.27 21.40 -8.07
CA TRP A 761 17.31 20.85 -9.02
C TRP A 761 17.62 19.39 -9.39
N LYS A 762 18.90 19.06 -9.65
CA LYS A 762 19.35 17.67 -9.84
C LYS A 762 19.06 16.81 -8.60
N GLN A 763 19.19 17.36 -7.39
CA GLN A 763 18.89 16.63 -6.15
C GLN A 763 17.37 16.43 -5.93
N ASP A 764 16.56 17.47 -6.10
CA ASP A 764 15.09 17.41 -6.00
C ASP A 764 14.49 16.42 -7.02
N ILE A 765 15.00 16.42 -8.26
CA ILE A 765 14.63 15.42 -9.26
C ILE A 765 15.14 14.04 -8.87
N ALA A 766 16.38 13.88 -8.42
CA ALA A 766 16.92 12.58 -8.02
C ALA A 766 16.12 11.98 -6.84
N GLU A 767 15.69 12.78 -5.86
CA GLU A 767 14.85 12.34 -4.74
C GLU A 767 13.45 11.93 -5.22
N LYS A 768 12.81 12.71 -6.10
CA LYS A 768 11.51 12.35 -6.70
C LYS A 768 11.62 11.10 -7.57
N GLU A 769 12.71 10.96 -8.32
CA GLU A 769 12.99 9.81 -9.17
C GLU A 769 13.34 8.58 -8.33
N GLU A 770 14.05 8.71 -7.21
CA GLU A 770 14.31 7.61 -6.28
C GLU A 770 13.02 7.13 -5.60
N ASN A 771 12.11 8.04 -5.21
CA ASN A 771 10.78 7.67 -4.72
C ASN A 771 9.96 6.92 -5.80
N VAL A 772 9.99 7.38 -7.06
CA VAL A 772 9.35 6.68 -8.20
C VAL A 772 10.03 5.33 -8.47
N LYS A 773 11.35 5.24 -8.39
CA LYS A 773 12.13 3.99 -8.50
C LYS A 773 11.83 3.04 -7.35
N HIS A 774 11.65 3.51 -6.12
CA HIS A 774 11.27 2.67 -4.99
C HIS A 774 9.92 1.98 -5.25
N PHE A 775 8.93 2.75 -5.70
CA PHE A 775 7.62 2.23 -6.09
C PHE A 775 7.70 1.27 -7.30
N GLN A 776 8.55 1.56 -8.29
CA GLN A 776 8.73 0.70 -9.46
C GLN A 776 9.52 -0.59 -9.15
N ASN A 777 10.58 -0.53 -8.34
CA ASN A 777 11.45 -1.66 -8.02
C ASN A 777 10.78 -2.74 -7.13
N LEU A 778 9.66 -2.40 -6.46
CA LEU A 778 8.77 -3.40 -5.86
C LEU A 778 8.16 -4.35 -6.92
N ARG A 779 8.14 -3.93 -8.19
CA ARG A 779 7.99 -4.81 -9.37
C ARG A 779 9.38 -5.09 -9.95
N LEU A 780 9.97 -6.22 -9.57
CA LEU A 780 11.16 -6.77 -10.26
C LEU A 780 10.96 -6.73 -11.79
N VAL A 781 12.01 -6.40 -12.54
CA VAL A 781 12.00 -6.37 -14.01
C VAL A 781 11.75 -7.79 -14.54
N LYS A 782 10.48 -8.09 -14.80
CA LYS A 782 10.01 -9.32 -15.44
C LYS A 782 9.83 -9.05 -16.94
N PRO A 783 9.91 -10.08 -17.80
CA PRO A 783 9.34 -9.97 -19.14
C PRO A 783 7.84 -9.65 -19.05
N PRO A 784 7.23 -9.04 -20.08
CA PRO A 784 5.79 -8.80 -20.12
C PRO A 784 5.01 -10.08 -19.85
N ASP A 785 3.97 -10.00 -19.02
CA ASP A 785 3.15 -11.18 -18.71
C ASP A 785 2.34 -11.56 -19.95
N ILE A 786 2.47 -12.81 -20.39
CA ILE A 786 1.68 -13.42 -21.46
C ILE A 786 1.09 -14.77 -21.02
N SER A 787 0.93 -14.96 -19.71
CA SER A 787 0.53 -16.25 -19.12
C SER A 787 -0.99 -16.49 -19.09
N SER A 788 -1.80 -15.54 -19.55
CA SER A 788 -3.28 -15.61 -19.49
C SER A 788 -3.98 -14.76 -20.55
N GLY A 789 -5.32 -14.70 -20.53
CA GLY A 789 -6.11 -13.90 -21.46
C GLY A 789 -5.91 -14.30 -22.93
N TYR A 790 -5.85 -13.30 -23.81
CA TYR A 790 -5.67 -13.45 -25.26
C TYR A 790 -4.53 -14.40 -25.65
N TRP A 791 -3.45 -14.43 -24.88
CA TRP A 791 -2.23 -15.19 -25.20
C TRP A 791 -2.44 -16.71 -25.24
N HIS A 792 -3.43 -17.23 -24.51
CA HIS A 792 -3.84 -18.63 -24.57
C HIS A 792 -4.49 -19.02 -25.91
N LEU A 793 -5.09 -18.09 -26.65
CA LEU A 793 -5.74 -18.39 -27.93
C LEU A 793 -4.71 -18.86 -28.95
N SER A 794 -4.91 -20.04 -29.52
CA SER A 794 -4.04 -20.62 -30.55
C SER A 794 -4.90 -21.44 -31.52
N PRO A 795 -5.03 -21.03 -32.80
CA PRO A 795 -4.38 -19.90 -33.46
C PRO A 795 -4.92 -18.52 -33.00
N LYS A 796 -4.10 -17.48 -33.20
CA LYS A 796 -4.49 -16.08 -33.01
C LYS A 796 -5.30 -15.62 -34.23
N GLN A 797 -6.63 -15.74 -34.18
CA GLN A 797 -7.52 -15.42 -35.32
C GLN A 797 -7.61 -13.90 -35.58
N TYR A 798 -7.68 -13.11 -34.51
CA TYR A 798 -7.65 -11.65 -34.56
C TYR A 798 -6.27 -11.18 -34.11
N LYS A 799 -5.57 -10.43 -34.96
CA LYS A 799 -4.24 -9.84 -34.67
C LYS A 799 -4.36 -8.42 -34.13
N ILE A 800 -3.43 -8.02 -33.28
CA ILE A 800 -3.27 -6.64 -32.77
C ILE A 800 -3.04 -5.69 -33.97
N PRO A 801 -3.84 -4.62 -34.17
CA PRO A 801 -3.71 -3.74 -35.33
C PRO A 801 -2.35 -3.04 -35.42
N LEU A 802 -1.90 -2.42 -34.30
CA LEU A 802 -0.61 -1.74 -34.20
C LEU A 802 0.02 -2.01 -32.83
N LEU A 803 1.30 -2.37 -32.81
CA LEU A 803 2.08 -2.61 -31.59
C LEU A 803 3.17 -1.54 -31.47
N GLU A 804 3.10 -0.71 -30.43
CA GLU A 804 4.08 0.35 -30.13
C GLU A 804 5.08 -0.17 -29.08
N VAL A 805 6.33 -0.44 -29.47
CA VAL A 805 7.36 -1.03 -28.60
C VAL A 805 8.39 0.03 -28.21
N HIS A 806 8.26 0.57 -27.00
CA HIS A 806 9.19 1.55 -26.43
C HIS A 806 10.26 0.87 -25.58
N VAL A 807 11.53 1.18 -25.82
CA VAL A 807 12.69 0.61 -25.12
C VAL A 807 13.59 1.74 -24.64
N SER A 808 13.83 1.84 -23.33
CA SER A 808 14.62 2.93 -22.74
C SER A 808 15.73 2.43 -21.83
N GLY A 809 16.97 2.85 -22.09
CA GLY A 809 18.16 2.44 -21.33
C GLY A 809 18.68 1.05 -21.72
N GLY A 810 19.78 0.60 -21.09
CA GLY A 810 20.45 -0.69 -21.36
C GLY A 810 19.62 -1.93 -20.97
N ALA A 811 18.53 -2.19 -21.70
CA ALA A 811 17.65 -3.33 -21.52
C ALA A 811 18.28 -4.61 -22.11
N THR A 812 18.75 -5.52 -21.26
CA THR A 812 19.34 -6.79 -21.71
C THR A 812 18.28 -7.83 -22.03
N VAL A 813 18.26 -8.30 -23.28
CA VAL A 813 17.32 -9.31 -23.77
C VAL A 813 17.76 -10.70 -23.30
N ASN A 814 17.11 -11.24 -22.28
CA ASN A 814 17.29 -12.64 -21.89
C ASN A 814 16.43 -13.59 -22.75
N GLN A 815 16.73 -14.89 -22.73
CA GLN A 815 16.02 -15.89 -23.56
C GLN A 815 14.51 -15.94 -23.32
N GLU A 816 14.04 -15.62 -22.11
CA GLU A 816 12.60 -15.62 -21.80
C GLU A 816 11.91 -14.39 -22.39
N MET A 817 12.54 -13.20 -22.28
CA MET A 817 12.07 -11.99 -22.95
C MET A 817 12.04 -12.16 -24.47
N LEU A 818 13.03 -12.83 -25.07
CA LEU A 818 13.03 -13.15 -26.50
C LEU A 818 11.86 -14.04 -26.91
N ARG A 819 11.53 -15.09 -26.13
CA ARG A 819 10.35 -15.94 -26.35
C ARG A 819 9.05 -15.13 -26.28
N VAL A 820 8.91 -14.31 -25.23
CA VAL A 820 7.74 -13.45 -25.03
C VAL A 820 7.56 -12.49 -26.21
N LEU A 821 8.63 -11.81 -26.64
CA LEU A 821 8.57 -10.88 -27.78
C LEU A 821 8.29 -11.60 -29.11
N THR A 822 8.81 -12.80 -29.32
CA THR A 822 8.48 -13.63 -30.50
C THR A 822 6.98 -13.90 -30.58
N VAL A 823 6.35 -14.28 -29.46
CA VAL A 823 4.90 -14.50 -29.39
C VAL A 823 4.13 -13.21 -29.67
N ILE A 824 4.53 -12.10 -29.03
CA ILE A 824 3.88 -10.78 -29.20
C ILE A 824 3.96 -10.31 -30.66
N PHE A 825 5.14 -10.34 -31.29
CA PHE A 825 5.32 -9.89 -32.68
C PHE A 825 4.51 -10.74 -33.67
N SER A 826 4.49 -12.07 -33.48
CA SER A 826 3.69 -12.97 -34.33
C SER A 826 2.18 -12.67 -34.28
N ALA A 827 1.71 -12.08 -33.18
CA ALA A 827 0.31 -11.75 -32.91
C ALA A 827 -0.11 -10.35 -33.41
N SER A 828 0.80 -9.57 -33.99
CA SER A 828 0.55 -8.21 -34.49
C SER A 828 0.39 -8.14 -36.02
N GLN A 829 -0.27 -7.09 -36.52
CA GLN A 829 -0.33 -6.74 -37.95
C GLN A 829 0.83 -5.79 -38.28
N CYS A 830 0.87 -4.62 -37.62
CA CYS A 830 1.93 -3.63 -37.73
C CYS A 830 2.69 -3.45 -36.40
N ILE A 831 3.97 -3.09 -36.47
CA ILE A 831 4.87 -2.91 -35.33
C ILE A 831 5.66 -1.59 -35.53
N GLU A 832 5.60 -0.71 -34.53
CA GLU A 832 6.52 0.43 -34.39
C GLU A 832 7.54 0.14 -33.28
N LEU A 833 8.83 0.35 -33.58
CA LEU A 833 9.92 0.21 -32.63
C LEU A 833 10.44 1.60 -32.24
N HIS A 834 10.49 1.93 -30.95
CA HIS A 834 11.03 3.18 -30.43
C HIS A 834 12.15 2.90 -29.42
N LEU A 835 13.39 3.07 -29.87
CA LEU A 835 14.61 2.69 -29.16
C LEU A 835 15.32 3.94 -28.65
N GLN A 836 15.46 4.08 -27.33
CA GLN A 836 16.14 5.18 -26.67
C GLN A 836 17.29 4.65 -25.81
N ASN A 837 18.54 4.96 -26.17
CA ASN A 837 19.74 4.57 -25.42
C ASN A 837 19.77 3.06 -25.02
N SER A 838 19.39 2.19 -25.96
CA SER A 838 19.22 0.73 -25.78
C SER A 838 20.11 -0.06 -26.73
N GLY A 839 21.44 0.10 -26.57
CA GLY A 839 22.42 -0.56 -27.45
C GLY A 839 22.33 -2.09 -27.37
N GLU A 840 22.63 -2.76 -28.47
CA GLU A 840 22.54 -4.22 -28.65
C GLU A 840 21.14 -4.83 -28.54
N PHE A 841 20.11 -4.09 -28.09
CA PHE A 841 18.74 -4.60 -27.95
C PHE A 841 18.19 -5.14 -29.26
N MET A 842 18.44 -4.45 -30.38
CA MET A 842 18.03 -4.88 -31.72
C MET A 842 18.69 -6.19 -32.16
N VAL A 843 19.94 -6.44 -31.77
CA VAL A 843 20.61 -7.74 -31.97
C VAL A 843 19.96 -8.81 -31.09
N GLY A 844 19.70 -8.47 -29.83
CA GLY A 844 19.04 -9.36 -28.86
C GLY A 844 17.65 -9.82 -29.29
N ILE A 845 16.85 -8.95 -29.94
CA ILE A 845 15.54 -9.31 -30.49
C ILE A 845 15.58 -9.78 -31.96
N GLY A 846 16.76 -9.82 -32.60
CA GLY A 846 16.93 -10.21 -34.00
C GLY A 846 16.15 -11.48 -34.40
N PRO A 847 16.29 -12.61 -33.69
CA PRO A 847 15.57 -13.86 -34.00
C PRO A 847 14.04 -13.78 -33.88
N ALA A 848 13.50 -12.81 -33.14
CA ALA A 848 12.06 -12.53 -33.08
C ALA A 848 11.63 -11.66 -34.28
N LEU A 849 12.40 -10.61 -34.59
CA LEU A 849 12.19 -9.77 -35.77
C LEU A 849 12.25 -10.58 -37.06
N GLU A 850 13.12 -11.59 -37.13
CA GLU A 850 13.26 -12.47 -38.32
C GLU A 850 11.96 -13.20 -38.69
N GLN A 851 11.06 -13.42 -37.72
CA GLN A 851 9.77 -14.07 -37.93
C GLN A 851 8.64 -13.08 -38.24
N SER A 852 8.92 -11.77 -38.24
CA SER A 852 7.93 -10.70 -38.39
C SER A 852 8.45 -9.47 -39.16
N LYS A 853 9.45 -9.62 -40.05
CA LYS A 853 10.08 -8.49 -40.78
C LYS A 853 9.06 -7.68 -41.58
N ASP A 854 8.09 -8.36 -42.20
CA ASP A 854 7.02 -7.77 -43.00
C ASP A 854 5.99 -6.96 -42.18
N SER A 855 6.03 -7.06 -40.84
CA SER A 855 5.15 -6.31 -39.94
C SER A 855 5.78 -5.04 -39.36
N VAL A 856 7.09 -4.80 -39.53
CA VAL A 856 7.76 -3.63 -38.94
C VAL A 856 7.62 -2.42 -39.86
N THR A 857 6.66 -1.54 -39.54
CA THR A 857 6.32 -0.36 -40.36
C THR A 857 7.08 0.88 -39.96
N LYS A 858 7.57 0.98 -38.72
CA LYS A 858 8.29 2.16 -38.22
C LYS A 858 9.41 1.82 -37.25
N CYS A 859 10.53 2.52 -37.36
CA CYS A 859 11.63 2.45 -36.41
C CYS A 859 12.13 3.86 -36.05
N SER A 860 12.11 4.19 -34.77
CA SER A 860 12.72 5.38 -34.18
C SER A 860 13.91 4.97 -33.32
N VAL A 861 15.05 5.61 -33.55
CA VAL A 861 16.32 5.40 -32.85
C VAL A 861 16.75 6.74 -32.25
N PHE A 862 16.93 6.80 -30.93
CA PHE A 862 17.17 8.03 -30.19
C PHE A 862 18.40 7.91 -29.26
N CYS A 863 19.36 8.83 -29.38
CA CYS A 863 20.61 8.86 -28.61
C CYS A 863 21.34 7.50 -28.58
N LEU A 864 21.57 6.92 -29.76
CA LEU A 864 22.05 5.55 -29.91
C LEU A 864 23.22 5.45 -30.90
N GLU A 865 24.28 4.73 -30.52
CA GLU A 865 25.35 4.34 -31.45
C GLU A 865 24.99 3.00 -32.08
N LEU A 866 24.33 3.03 -33.24
CA LEU A 866 23.92 1.82 -33.97
C LEU A 866 25.14 0.99 -34.40
N SER A 867 25.29 -0.20 -33.82
CA SER A 867 26.35 -1.14 -34.20
C SER A 867 26.17 -1.63 -35.65
N THR A 868 27.22 -2.24 -36.20
CA THR A 868 27.19 -2.79 -37.57
C THR A 868 26.08 -3.83 -37.75
N ALA A 869 25.86 -4.69 -36.75
CA ALA A 869 24.83 -5.72 -36.81
C ALA A 869 23.40 -5.14 -36.79
N GLU A 870 23.19 -4.04 -36.06
CA GLU A 870 21.87 -3.38 -35.98
C GLU A 870 21.55 -2.64 -37.28
N GLN A 871 22.54 -2.01 -37.91
CA GLN A 871 22.40 -1.43 -39.25
C GLN A 871 22.07 -2.50 -40.29
N GLU A 872 22.69 -3.68 -40.21
CA GLU A 872 22.40 -4.81 -41.12
C GLU A 872 21.02 -5.42 -40.87
N LEU A 873 20.58 -5.56 -39.61
CA LEU A 873 19.22 -6.02 -39.28
C LEU A 873 18.14 -5.06 -39.79
N LEU A 874 18.32 -3.74 -39.59
CA LEU A 874 17.40 -2.71 -40.11
C LEU A 874 17.24 -2.79 -41.63
N LEU A 875 18.33 -3.00 -42.36
CA LEU A 875 18.33 -3.16 -43.82
C LEU A 875 17.63 -4.45 -44.31
N THR A 876 17.16 -5.32 -43.41
CA THR A 876 16.34 -6.49 -43.78
C THR A 876 14.83 -6.30 -43.57
N LEU A 877 14.36 -5.11 -43.20
CA LEU A 877 12.94 -4.80 -42.98
C LEU A 877 12.27 -4.25 -44.26
N PRO A 878 11.45 -5.04 -44.99
CA PRO A 878 10.93 -4.64 -46.30
C PRO A 878 9.70 -3.72 -46.24
N ALA A 879 8.97 -3.73 -45.11
CA ALA A 879 7.73 -2.98 -44.91
C ALA A 879 7.92 -1.62 -44.20
N LEU A 880 9.16 -1.17 -44.04
CA LEU A 880 9.48 0.04 -43.27
C LEU A 880 9.02 1.31 -44.01
N GLU A 881 7.95 1.92 -43.52
CA GLU A 881 7.39 3.18 -44.04
C GLU A 881 8.01 4.42 -43.38
N SER A 882 8.53 4.29 -42.15
CA SER A 882 9.07 5.40 -41.37
C SER A 882 10.38 5.06 -40.66
N LEU A 883 11.44 5.81 -40.93
CA LEU A 883 12.73 5.70 -40.26
C LEU A 883 13.11 7.03 -39.58
N GLN A 884 13.36 7.00 -38.28
CA GLN A 884 13.83 8.15 -37.51
C GLN A 884 15.14 7.81 -36.80
N VAL A 885 16.20 8.59 -37.01
CA VAL A 885 17.52 8.44 -36.37
C VAL A 885 17.93 9.79 -35.79
N LEU A 886 17.80 9.93 -34.47
CA LEU A 886 17.82 11.22 -33.77
C LEU A 886 18.84 11.23 -32.63
N GLY A 887 19.55 12.35 -32.48
CA GLY A 887 20.48 12.59 -31.37
C GLY A 887 21.72 11.66 -31.35
N THR A 888 22.06 11.00 -32.45
CA THR A 888 23.18 10.04 -32.46
C THR A 888 24.53 10.75 -32.60
N ARG A 889 25.56 10.21 -31.92
CA ARG A 889 26.93 10.77 -31.90
C ARG A 889 27.77 10.32 -33.09
N GLN A 890 27.49 9.14 -33.63
CA GLN A 890 28.14 8.57 -34.82
C GLN A 890 27.16 8.48 -36.00
N VAL A 891 27.70 8.51 -37.22
CA VAL A 891 26.93 8.35 -38.46
C VAL A 891 26.83 6.85 -38.81
N PRO A 892 25.62 6.25 -38.87
CA PRO A 892 25.45 4.86 -39.29
C PRO A 892 25.66 4.71 -40.81
N GLY A 893 26.94 4.67 -41.22
CA GLY A 893 27.35 4.74 -42.62
C GLY A 893 26.87 3.56 -43.49
N LYS A 894 26.70 2.34 -42.94
CA LYS A 894 26.13 1.22 -43.70
C LYS A 894 24.64 1.42 -43.96
N LEU A 895 23.90 1.95 -42.98
CA LEU A 895 22.47 2.26 -43.14
C LEU A 895 22.26 3.34 -44.20
N PHE A 896 23.01 4.46 -44.11
CA PHE A 896 22.85 5.58 -45.06
C PHE A 896 23.27 5.24 -46.50
N THR A 897 24.29 4.42 -46.70
CA THR A 897 24.72 3.95 -48.04
C THR A 897 23.80 2.93 -48.69
N ASN A 898 22.75 2.48 -48.00
CA ASN A 898 21.83 1.42 -48.45
C ASN A 898 20.33 1.81 -48.29
N LEU A 899 20.02 3.10 -48.14
CA LEU A 899 18.62 3.57 -47.96
C LEU A 899 17.73 3.30 -49.19
N ASP A 900 18.31 3.15 -50.38
CA ASP A 900 17.63 2.76 -51.63
C ASP A 900 16.80 1.48 -51.49
N LYS A 901 17.14 0.61 -50.53
CA LYS A 901 16.46 -0.66 -50.27
C LYS A 901 15.11 -0.50 -49.57
N PHE A 902 14.84 0.64 -48.93
CA PHE A 902 13.56 0.93 -48.28
C PHE A 902 12.53 1.47 -49.29
N LEU A 903 12.10 0.62 -50.21
CA LEU A 903 11.16 0.96 -51.30
C LEU A 903 9.80 1.48 -50.82
N CYS A 904 9.43 1.18 -49.58
CA CYS A 904 8.17 1.57 -48.93
C CYS A 904 8.25 2.88 -48.13
N LEU A 905 9.42 3.53 -48.07
CA LEU A 905 9.66 4.66 -47.16
C LEU A 905 8.85 5.91 -47.57
N LYS A 906 8.14 6.48 -46.59
CA LYS A 906 7.33 7.70 -46.69
C LYS A 906 7.82 8.78 -45.72
N GLU A 907 8.40 8.39 -44.59
CA GLU A 907 8.94 9.28 -43.55
C GLU A 907 10.41 8.99 -43.28
N LEU A 908 11.24 10.03 -43.37
CA LEU A 908 12.66 9.99 -42.97
C LEU A 908 12.94 11.16 -42.02
N SER A 909 13.43 10.86 -40.82
CA SER A 909 13.89 11.86 -39.83
C SER A 909 15.35 11.62 -39.45
N VAL A 910 16.22 12.60 -39.60
CA VAL A 910 17.66 12.49 -39.29
C VAL A 910 18.17 13.69 -38.49
N ASP A 911 18.75 13.45 -37.32
CA ASP A 911 19.41 14.45 -36.46
C ASP A 911 20.73 13.88 -35.90
N LEU A 912 21.85 14.44 -36.39
CA LEU A 912 23.21 14.06 -35.98
C LEU A 912 23.95 15.29 -35.41
N HIS A 913 24.58 15.15 -34.25
CA HIS A 913 25.19 16.26 -33.52
C HIS A 913 26.55 16.76 -34.06
N HIS A 914 27.08 16.18 -35.15
CA HIS A 914 28.46 16.42 -35.61
C HIS A 914 28.56 16.70 -37.12
N GLN A 915 29.66 17.36 -37.52
CA GLN A 915 29.87 18.06 -38.80
C GLN A 915 30.09 17.14 -40.04
N GLN A 916 29.42 15.99 -40.13
CA GLN A 916 29.52 15.11 -41.30
C GLN A 916 28.30 15.25 -42.23
N ASN A 917 28.55 15.42 -43.53
CA ASN A 917 27.51 15.59 -44.54
C ASN A 917 26.91 14.22 -44.93
N VAL A 918 25.79 13.87 -44.31
CA VAL A 918 25.07 12.60 -44.53
C VAL A 918 24.71 12.36 -46.00
N PHE A 919 24.39 13.42 -46.75
CA PHE A 919 23.94 13.34 -48.14
C PHE A 919 25.06 13.02 -49.13
N ALA A 920 26.33 13.03 -48.68
CA ALA A 920 27.44 12.44 -49.41
C ALA A 920 27.40 10.89 -49.38
N LEU A 921 26.82 10.29 -48.32
CA LEU A 921 26.70 8.84 -48.14
C LEU A 921 25.43 8.25 -48.76
N ILE A 922 24.36 9.04 -48.88
CA ILE A 922 23.08 8.57 -49.44
C ILE A 922 23.22 8.36 -50.98
N PRO A 923 22.87 7.17 -51.51
CA PRO A 923 22.99 6.83 -52.94
C PRO A 923 22.08 7.72 -53.82
N GLU A 924 22.44 7.93 -55.09
CA GLU A 924 21.63 8.77 -56.01
C GLU A 924 20.25 8.16 -56.27
N GLU A 925 20.19 6.82 -56.25
CA GLU A 925 19.02 5.97 -56.44
C GLU A 925 17.89 6.31 -55.45
N PHE A 926 18.21 6.60 -54.18
CA PHE A 926 17.26 6.95 -53.13
C PHE A 926 16.47 8.25 -53.43
N PHE A 927 17.08 9.21 -54.12
CA PHE A 927 16.44 10.49 -54.44
C PHE A 927 15.38 10.37 -55.56
N ASN A 928 15.16 9.16 -56.09
CA ASN A 928 14.10 8.83 -57.05
C ASN A 928 12.85 8.22 -56.39
N LEU A 929 12.76 8.14 -55.05
CA LEU A 929 11.54 7.71 -54.37
C LEU A 929 10.41 8.73 -54.59
N HIS A 930 9.27 8.25 -55.11
CA HIS A 930 8.13 9.10 -55.48
C HIS A 930 7.05 9.27 -54.39
N HIS A 931 7.26 8.70 -53.21
CA HIS A 931 6.22 8.49 -52.18
C HIS A 931 6.54 9.14 -50.83
N MET A 932 7.52 10.05 -50.73
CA MET A 932 7.81 10.74 -49.47
C MET A 932 6.65 11.67 -49.07
N GLU A 933 6.17 11.49 -47.83
CA GLU A 933 5.14 12.30 -47.19
C GLU A 933 5.74 13.20 -46.09
N LYS A 934 6.84 12.80 -45.44
CA LYS A 934 7.50 13.58 -44.39
C LYS A 934 9.03 13.51 -44.46
N LEU A 935 9.69 14.64 -44.22
CA LEU A 935 11.13 14.74 -44.26
C LEU A 935 11.65 15.70 -43.18
N LEU A 936 12.36 15.16 -42.18
CA LEU A 936 13.07 15.88 -41.12
C LEU A 936 14.57 15.71 -41.33
N ILE A 937 15.30 16.81 -41.53
CA ILE A 937 16.74 16.80 -41.79
C ILE A 937 17.44 17.81 -40.89
N LYS A 938 18.48 17.38 -40.19
CA LYS A 938 19.34 18.24 -39.37
C LYS A 938 20.82 17.92 -39.56
N ILE A 939 21.59 18.90 -40.05
CA ILE A 939 22.99 18.76 -40.48
C ILE A 939 23.81 19.95 -39.99
N SER A 940 25.02 19.71 -39.47
CA SER A 940 25.95 20.77 -39.05
C SER A 940 27.04 21.14 -40.09
N ALA A 941 26.90 20.67 -41.33
CA ALA A 941 27.88 20.85 -42.41
C ALA A 941 27.34 21.70 -43.58
N GLU A 942 28.24 22.21 -44.43
CA GLU A 942 27.86 22.86 -45.69
C GLU A 942 27.24 21.85 -46.67
N TYR A 943 26.18 22.25 -47.35
CA TYR A 943 25.41 21.35 -48.24
C TYR A 943 25.10 21.95 -49.62
N SER A 944 25.18 21.08 -50.64
CA SER A 944 24.71 21.32 -52.00
C SER A 944 23.29 20.75 -52.17
N PRO A 945 22.26 21.61 -52.29
CA PRO A 945 20.86 21.17 -52.19
C PRO A 945 20.35 20.37 -53.39
N SER A 946 21.14 20.19 -54.45
CA SER A 946 20.72 19.54 -55.70
C SER A 946 20.18 18.11 -55.53
N LYS A 947 20.71 17.31 -54.59
CA LYS A 947 20.14 15.99 -54.25
C LYS A 947 18.78 16.12 -53.56
N LEU A 948 18.63 17.07 -52.65
CA LEU A 948 17.39 17.31 -51.89
C LEU A 948 16.28 17.91 -52.77
N VAL A 949 16.63 18.82 -53.69
CA VAL A 949 15.75 19.38 -54.72
C VAL A 949 15.11 18.27 -55.55
N LYS A 950 15.92 17.35 -56.11
CA LYS A 950 15.42 16.18 -56.88
C LYS A 950 14.39 15.37 -56.10
N LEU A 951 14.62 15.09 -54.82
CA LEU A 951 13.70 14.30 -53.99
C LEU A 951 12.37 15.03 -53.74
N ILE A 952 12.41 16.35 -53.55
CA ILE A 952 11.22 17.19 -53.36
C ILE A 952 10.41 17.25 -54.66
N GLU A 953 11.07 17.48 -55.80
CA GLU A 953 10.45 17.44 -57.14
C GLU A 953 9.82 16.08 -57.47
N ASN A 954 10.48 14.98 -57.08
CA ASN A 954 9.97 13.62 -57.22
C ASN A 954 8.82 13.28 -56.27
N SER A 955 8.57 14.06 -55.21
CA SER A 955 7.64 13.75 -54.11
C SER A 955 6.47 14.75 -53.98
N PRO A 956 5.52 14.79 -54.94
CA PRO A 956 4.41 15.75 -54.95
C PRO A 956 3.38 15.57 -53.81
N ASN A 957 3.54 14.54 -52.97
CA ASN A 957 2.71 14.26 -51.80
C ASN A 957 3.31 14.76 -50.47
N LEU A 958 4.48 15.42 -50.49
CA LEU A 958 5.15 15.91 -49.30
C LEU A 958 4.22 16.81 -48.45
N HIS A 959 4.04 16.43 -47.18
CA HIS A 959 3.19 17.08 -46.20
C HIS A 959 3.99 17.80 -45.11
N VAL A 960 5.16 17.28 -44.73
CA VAL A 960 6.01 17.81 -43.65
C VAL A 960 7.44 17.98 -44.14
N PHE A 961 8.01 19.18 -44.01
CA PHE A 961 9.40 19.47 -44.38
C PHE A 961 10.11 20.32 -43.31
N HIS A 962 10.99 19.68 -42.54
CA HIS A 962 11.81 20.35 -41.52
C HIS A 962 13.28 20.27 -41.93
N LEU A 963 13.97 21.42 -41.92
CA LEU A 963 15.38 21.52 -42.29
C LEU A 963 16.15 22.40 -41.30
N GLN A 964 17.04 21.80 -40.52
CA GLN A 964 18.04 22.50 -39.72
C GLN A 964 19.43 22.38 -40.36
N CYS A 965 20.02 23.50 -40.76
CA CYS A 965 21.32 23.55 -41.44
C CYS A 965 22.17 24.74 -40.98
N ASN A 966 23.48 24.66 -41.21
CA ASN A 966 24.39 25.80 -40.98
C ASN A 966 24.52 26.68 -42.24
N PHE A 967 24.63 26.07 -43.44
CA PHE A 967 24.75 26.78 -44.71
C PHE A 967 24.20 25.95 -45.88
N ILE A 968 23.53 26.61 -46.83
CA ILE A 968 23.02 26.03 -48.08
C ILE A 968 23.47 26.92 -49.23
N SER A 969 24.03 26.31 -50.27
CA SER A 969 24.65 27.02 -51.41
C SER A 969 23.67 27.53 -52.46
N ASP A 970 22.45 26.98 -52.55
CA ASP A 970 21.39 27.39 -53.47
C ASP A 970 19.99 27.22 -52.82
N PHE A 971 19.57 28.23 -52.07
CA PHE A 971 18.27 28.25 -51.42
C PHE A 971 17.12 28.60 -52.38
N GLU A 972 17.41 29.20 -53.55
CA GLU A 972 16.40 29.59 -54.53
C GLU A 972 15.82 28.38 -55.28
N SER A 973 16.67 27.44 -55.71
CA SER A 973 16.21 26.15 -56.24
C SER A 973 15.43 25.33 -55.21
N LEU A 974 15.83 25.38 -53.93
CA LEU A 974 15.11 24.69 -52.84
C LEU A 974 13.70 25.26 -52.65
N MET A 975 13.55 26.59 -52.57
CA MET A 975 12.24 27.22 -52.45
C MET A 975 11.38 27.03 -53.70
N THR A 976 11.99 26.99 -54.89
CA THR A 976 11.30 26.67 -56.13
C THR A 976 10.72 25.26 -56.10
N ALA A 977 11.53 24.26 -55.73
CA ALA A 977 11.08 22.87 -55.59
C ALA A 977 9.95 22.74 -54.56
N LEU A 978 10.09 23.33 -53.38
CA LEU A 978 9.06 23.32 -52.34
C LEU A 978 7.76 23.99 -52.81
N SER A 979 7.82 25.08 -53.58
CA SER A 979 6.61 25.77 -54.09
C SER A 979 5.75 24.89 -55.03
N SER A 980 6.32 23.81 -55.58
CA SER A 980 5.56 22.81 -56.35
C SER A 980 4.69 21.90 -55.47
N CYS A 981 5.06 21.71 -54.20
CA CYS A 981 4.42 20.80 -53.24
C CYS A 981 3.12 21.41 -52.66
N LYS A 982 2.08 21.53 -53.48
CA LYS A 982 0.77 22.12 -53.11
C LYS A 982 0.07 21.47 -51.90
N LYS A 983 0.53 20.29 -51.47
CA LYS A 983 0.02 19.52 -50.32
C LYS A 983 0.81 19.75 -49.01
N LEU A 984 1.85 20.58 -49.02
CA LEU A 984 2.71 20.85 -47.86
C LEU A 984 1.92 21.56 -46.76
N LYS A 985 2.00 21.05 -45.53
CA LYS A 985 1.26 21.51 -44.34
C LYS A 985 2.18 22.07 -43.26
N GLU A 986 3.41 21.57 -43.18
CA GLU A 986 4.33 21.86 -42.07
C GLU A 986 5.71 22.22 -42.63
N ILE A 987 6.19 23.42 -42.32
CA ILE A 987 7.53 23.92 -42.66
C ILE A 987 8.25 24.33 -41.37
N ASN A 988 9.47 23.82 -41.16
CA ASN A 988 10.36 24.28 -40.10
C ASN A 988 11.75 24.57 -40.65
N PHE A 989 12.26 25.79 -40.42
CA PHE A 989 13.62 26.18 -40.77
C PHE A 989 14.36 26.73 -39.56
N SER A 990 15.49 26.11 -39.20
CA SER A 990 16.35 26.56 -38.10
C SER A 990 17.84 26.53 -38.44
N GLY A 991 18.64 27.45 -37.88
CA GLY A 991 20.07 27.59 -38.19
C GLY A 991 20.37 28.47 -39.42
N SER A 992 21.62 28.92 -39.52
CA SER A 992 22.07 30.15 -40.22
C SER A 992 22.05 30.16 -41.76
N PHE A 993 21.32 29.25 -42.41
CA PHE A 993 21.34 29.08 -43.86
C PHE A 993 20.29 29.90 -44.64
N PHE A 994 19.32 30.48 -43.94
CA PHE A 994 18.10 31.02 -44.53
C PHE A 994 18.33 32.36 -45.25
N THR A 995 17.78 32.51 -46.46
CA THR A 995 17.76 33.80 -47.17
C THR A 995 16.31 34.28 -47.33
N PRO A 996 15.92 35.46 -46.79
CA PRO A 996 14.53 35.91 -46.79
C PRO A 996 13.86 36.07 -48.16
N ILE A 997 14.57 36.59 -49.18
CA ILE A 997 13.94 37.02 -50.45
C ILE A 997 13.32 35.85 -51.24
N PRO A 998 14.00 34.71 -51.51
CA PRO A 998 13.38 33.57 -52.17
C PRO A 998 12.24 32.96 -51.35
N PHE A 999 12.37 32.94 -50.02
CA PHE A 999 11.32 32.41 -49.14
C PHE A 999 10.02 33.23 -49.24
N VAL A 1000 10.10 34.55 -49.07
CA VAL A 1000 8.95 35.45 -49.14
C VAL A 1000 8.29 35.42 -50.53
N THR A 1001 9.08 35.26 -51.58
CA THR A 1001 8.58 35.14 -52.96
C THR A 1001 7.83 33.81 -53.19
N ALA A 1002 8.29 32.71 -52.60
CA ALA A 1002 7.64 31.41 -52.70
C ALA A 1002 6.42 31.26 -51.77
N LEU A 1003 6.38 32.01 -50.66
CA LEU A 1003 5.40 31.88 -49.57
C LEU A 1003 3.91 31.84 -49.99
N PRO A 1004 3.42 32.61 -50.98
CA PRO A 1004 2.00 32.58 -51.40
C PRO A 1004 1.53 31.22 -51.96
N ASN A 1005 2.46 30.35 -52.38
CA ASN A 1005 2.13 29.08 -53.02
C ASN A 1005 1.74 27.99 -51.99
N PHE A 1006 2.08 28.15 -50.71
CA PHE A 1006 1.80 27.18 -49.65
C PHE A 1006 0.37 27.31 -49.09
N ILE A 1007 -0.63 27.27 -49.98
CA ILE A 1007 -2.06 27.46 -49.64
C ILE A 1007 -2.55 26.43 -48.59
N SER A 1008 -1.93 25.25 -48.53
CA SER A 1008 -2.24 24.16 -47.59
C SER A 1008 -1.54 24.27 -46.23
N LEU A 1009 -0.72 25.30 -45.99
CA LEU A 1009 0.14 25.40 -44.81
C LEU A 1009 -0.66 25.58 -43.51
N LYS A 1010 -0.28 24.82 -42.49
CA LYS A 1010 -0.82 24.84 -41.12
C LYS A 1010 0.23 25.25 -40.09
N ILE A 1011 1.47 24.75 -40.22
CA ILE A 1011 2.57 25.03 -39.29
C ILE A 1011 3.70 25.73 -40.05
N LEU A 1012 4.11 26.90 -39.57
CA LEU A 1012 5.30 27.62 -40.05
C LEU A 1012 6.19 27.99 -38.86
N SER A 1013 7.36 27.34 -38.77
CA SER A 1013 8.42 27.70 -37.82
C SER A 1013 9.64 28.26 -38.54
N LEU A 1014 9.99 29.51 -38.22
CA LEU A 1014 11.19 30.21 -38.70
C LEU A 1014 12.13 30.54 -37.53
N LYS A 1015 12.18 29.64 -36.54
CA LYS A 1015 12.85 29.86 -35.26
C LYS A 1015 14.35 30.10 -35.43
N ASN A 1016 14.84 31.17 -34.80
CA ASN A 1016 16.23 31.64 -34.87
C ASN A 1016 16.70 32.05 -36.29
N GLN A 1017 15.79 32.28 -37.25
CA GLN A 1017 16.14 32.85 -38.56
C GLN A 1017 16.16 34.37 -38.52
N GLN A 1018 17.09 35.00 -39.24
CA GLN A 1018 17.30 36.44 -39.18
C GLN A 1018 16.86 37.18 -40.46
N PHE A 1019 16.05 38.21 -40.29
CA PHE A 1019 15.64 39.14 -41.35
C PHE A 1019 16.38 40.49 -41.16
N PRO A 1020 17.27 40.89 -42.10
CA PRO A 1020 18.13 42.05 -41.93
C PRO A 1020 17.47 43.37 -42.34
N ASP A 1021 16.52 43.34 -43.28
CA ASP A 1021 15.98 44.53 -43.94
C ASP A 1021 14.46 44.71 -43.74
N LYS A 1022 14.02 45.96 -43.71
CA LYS A 1022 12.61 46.32 -43.51
C LYS A 1022 11.73 45.96 -44.71
N GLU A 1023 12.22 46.13 -45.94
CA GLU A 1023 11.41 45.96 -47.15
C GLU A 1023 10.97 44.50 -47.35
N THR A 1024 11.88 43.53 -47.15
CA THR A 1024 11.55 42.10 -47.20
C THR A 1024 10.69 41.68 -46.02
N SER A 1025 10.85 42.33 -44.86
CA SER A 1025 10.00 42.11 -43.68
C SER A 1025 8.56 42.64 -43.88
N GLU A 1026 8.39 43.78 -44.55
CA GLU A 1026 7.06 44.28 -44.95
C GLU A 1026 6.39 43.35 -45.97
N LYS A 1027 7.14 42.91 -47.00
CA LYS A 1027 6.64 41.92 -47.99
C LYS A 1027 6.24 40.60 -47.32
N PHE A 1028 7.02 40.13 -46.33
CA PHE A 1028 6.67 38.97 -45.52
C PHE A 1028 5.35 39.18 -44.76
N ALA A 1029 5.20 40.32 -44.07
CA ALA A 1029 4.00 40.63 -43.29
C ALA A 1029 2.72 40.62 -44.16
N TYR A 1030 2.72 41.32 -45.30
CA TYR A 1030 1.57 41.32 -46.22
C TYR A 1030 1.31 39.94 -46.84
N THR A 1031 2.35 39.12 -47.04
CA THR A 1031 2.18 37.77 -47.61
C THR A 1031 1.62 36.79 -46.58
N LEU A 1032 2.01 36.91 -45.30
CA LEU A 1032 1.52 36.09 -44.20
C LEU A 1032 -0.02 36.13 -44.09
N GLY A 1033 -0.62 37.31 -44.28
CA GLY A 1033 -2.08 37.50 -44.29
C GLY A 1033 -2.85 36.75 -45.38
N SER A 1034 -2.16 36.10 -46.33
CA SER A 1034 -2.80 35.21 -47.33
C SER A 1034 -2.93 33.74 -46.89
N LEU A 1035 -2.23 33.32 -45.82
CA LEU A 1035 -2.15 31.94 -45.36
C LEU A 1035 -3.32 31.54 -44.46
N ASN A 1036 -4.55 31.65 -44.98
CA ASN A 1036 -5.81 31.47 -44.24
C ASN A 1036 -5.95 30.14 -43.46
N ASN A 1037 -5.16 29.11 -43.77
CA ASN A 1037 -5.19 27.80 -43.12
C ASN A 1037 -4.20 27.63 -41.96
N LEU A 1038 -3.41 28.66 -41.62
CA LEU A 1038 -2.35 28.57 -40.61
C LEU A 1038 -2.92 28.37 -39.20
N GLU A 1039 -2.45 27.34 -38.52
CA GLU A 1039 -2.75 27.02 -37.12
C GLU A 1039 -1.60 27.38 -36.17
N GLU A 1040 -0.35 27.30 -36.62
CA GLU A 1040 0.84 27.50 -35.77
C GLU A 1040 1.90 28.35 -36.47
N LEU A 1041 2.39 29.37 -35.77
CA LEU A 1041 3.37 30.35 -36.29
C LEU A 1041 4.47 30.65 -35.26
N GLU A 1042 5.71 30.26 -35.55
CA GLU A 1042 6.90 30.78 -34.86
C GLU A 1042 7.65 31.76 -35.78
N LEU A 1043 7.74 33.02 -35.35
CA LEU A 1043 8.30 34.10 -36.16
C LEU A 1043 9.85 34.14 -36.13
N PRO A 1044 10.47 34.66 -37.21
CA PRO A 1044 11.90 34.94 -37.26
C PRO A 1044 12.28 36.16 -36.40
N ILE A 1045 13.58 36.30 -36.13
CA ILE A 1045 14.19 37.42 -35.40
C ILE A 1045 14.84 38.45 -36.34
N GLY A 1046 15.28 39.58 -35.80
CA GLY A 1046 16.05 40.61 -36.51
C GLY A 1046 15.37 41.98 -36.57
N ASP A 1047 16.18 43.02 -36.78
CA ASP A 1047 15.73 44.42 -36.70
C ASP A 1047 14.68 44.78 -37.77
N GLY A 1048 14.73 44.12 -38.94
CA GLY A 1048 13.71 44.28 -39.98
C GLY A 1048 12.33 43.80 -39.52
N ILE A 1049 12.26 42.67 -38.81
CA ILE A 1049 11.01 42.10 -38.29
C ILE A 1049 10.50 42.93 -37.10
N GLN A 1050 11.36 43.38 -36.19
CA GLN A 1050 10.93 44.23 -35.08
C GLN A 1050 10.27 45.54 -35.60
N GLN A 1051 10.85 46.15 -36.64
CA GLN A 1051 10.29 47.36 -37.27
C GLN A 1051 8.91 47.17 -37.92
N VAL A 1052 8.52 45.93 -38.22
CA VAL A 1052 7.21 45.59 -38.82
C VAL A 1052 6.32 44.74 -37.90
N ALA A 1053 6.73 44.47 -36.66
CA ALA A 1053 6.03 43.55 -35.76
C ALA A 1053 4.54 43.92 -35.59
N LYS A 1054 4.23 45.22 -35.51
CA LYS A 1054 2.86 45.75 -35.49
C LYS A 1054 2.05 45.34 -36.73
N LEU A 1055 2.64 45.41 -37.93
CA LEU A 1055 2.00 45.00 -39.18
C LEU A 1055 1.78 43.48 -39.21
N ILE A 1056 2.75 42.68 -38.75
CA ILE A 1056 2.60 41.22 -38.64
C ILE A 1056 1.44 40.88 -37.70
N ILE A 1057 1.38 41.49 -36.51
CA ILE A 1057 0.31 41.29 -35.53
C ILE A 1057 -1.06 41.69 -36.09
N GLN A 1058 -1.15 42.81 -36.82
CA GLN A 1058 -2.38 43.21 -37.51
C GLN A 1058 -2.78 42.20 -38.59
N GLN A 1059 -1.85 41.70 -39.40
CA GLN A 1059 -2.14 40.67 -40.41
C GLN A 1059 -2.60 39.34 -39.80
N CYS A 1060 -2.22 39.03 -38.55
CA CYS A 1060 -2.74 37.86 -37.83
C CYS A 1060 -4.27 37.93 -37.57
N GLN A 1061 -4.93 39.10 -37.65
CA GLN A 1061 -6.41 39.18 -37.60
C GLN A 1061 -7.09 38.35 -38.69
N HIS A 1062 -6.41 38.10 -39.82
CA HIS A 1062 -6.93 37.32 -40.94
C HIS A 1062 -6.79 35.80 -40.74
N LEU A 1063 -5.94 35.35 -39.80
CA LEU A 1063 -5.58 33.95 -39.58
C LEU A 1063 -6.61 33.24 -38.67
N GLN A 1064 -7.82 33.02 -39.19
CA GLN A 1064 -8.97 32.51 -38.44
C GLN A 1064 -8.80 31.13 -37.79
N PHE A 1065 -7.69 30.41 -38.00
CA PHE A 1065 -7.41 29.11 -37.39
C PHE A 1065 -6.18 29.11 -36.46
N LEU A 1066 -5.56 30.27 -36.20
CA LEU A 1066 -4.36 30.37 -35.39
C LEU A 1066 -4.60 29.91 -33.94
N ARG A 1067 -3.81 28.91 -33.52
CA ARG A 1067 -3.85 28.22 -32.22
C ARG A 1067 -2.53 28.36 -31.46
N ILE A 1068 -1.38 28.49 -32.13
CA ILE A 1068 -0.08 28.76 -31.51
C ILE A 1068 0.58 29.96 -32.18
N LEU A 1069 1.03 30.93 -31.38
CA LEU A 1069 1.76 32.12 -31.85
C LEU A 1069 2.99 32.39 -30.98
N SER A 1070 4.18 32.35 -31.59
CA SER A 1070 5.46 32.67 -30.93
C SER A 1070 6.13 33.90 -31.55
N LEU A 1071 6.33 34.92 -30.71
CA LEU A 1071 6.91 36.23 -31.02
C LEU A 1071 8.16 36.43 -30.13
N CYS A 1072 9.29 35.83 -30.48
CA CYS A 1072 10.50 35.88 -29.66
C CYS A 1072 11.44 37.02 -30.08
N GLN A 1073 11.99 37.77 -29.13
CA GLN A 1073 12.96 38.88 -29.33
C GLN A 1073 12.51 40.09 -30.20
N ILE A 1074 11.29 40.08 -30.75
CA ILE A 1074 10.81 41.04 -31.75
C ILE A 1074 9.81 42.07 -31.24
N LEU A 1075 9.53 42.12 -29.93
CA LEU A 1075 8.52 43.01 -29.34
C LEU A 1075 9.09 44.11 -28.44
N ASP A 1076 8.34 45.22 -28.41
CA ASP A 1076 8.48 46.44 -27.63
C ASP A 1076 7.10 46.88 -27.07
N ASP A 1077 7.07 47.95 -26.28
CA ASP A 1077 5.87 48.42 -25.57
C ASP A 1077 4.66 48.70 -26.48
N ASP A 1078 4.88 49.27 -27.67
CA ASP A 1078 3.78 49.53 -28.60
C ASP A 1078 3.29 48.24 -29.28
N SER A 1079 4.21 47.35 -29.67
CA SER A 1079 3.86 46.14 -30.41
C SER A 1079 3.20 45.09 -29.52
N VAL A 1080 3.58 44.96 -28.24
CA VAL A 1080 2.84 44.12 -27.29
C VAL A 1080 1.44 44.69 -27.02
N MET A 1081 1.27 46.01 -27.01
CA MET A 1081 -0.06 46.65 -26.94
C MET A 1081 -0.91 46.41 -28.19
N GLU A 1082 -0.31 46.20 -29.36
CA GLU A 1082 -1.04 45.83 -30.58
C GLU A 1082 -1.66 44.43 -30.46
N ILE A 1083 -0.97 43.48 -29.80
CA ILE A 1083 -1.50 42.14 -29.51
C ILE A 1083 -2.79 42.23 -28.68
N ALA A 1084 -2.83 43.13 -27.69
CA ALA A 1084 -4.03 43.33 -26.86
C ALA A 1084 -5.20 43.91 -27.67
N LYS A 1085 -4.96 44.83 -28.63
CA LYS A 1085 -6.02 45.32 -29.53
C LYS A 1085 -6.57 44.20 -30.41
N VAL A 1086 -5.69 43.44 -31.05
CA VAL A 1086 -6.08 42.31 -31.92
C VAL A 1086 -6.84 41.23 -31.13
N ALA A 1087 -6.49 41.01 -29.86
CA ALA A 1087 -7.25 40.16 -28.95
C ALA A 1087 -8.66 40.71 -28.70
N ILE A 1088 -8.80 41.98 -28.29
CA ILE A 1088 -10.10 42.66 -28.07
C ILE A 1088 -10.98 42.58 -29.32
N ASP A 1089 -10.43 42.87 -30.51
CA ASP A 1089 -11.13 42.82 -31.81
C ASP A 1089 -11.56 41.39 -32.21
N GLY A 1090 -11.12 40.37 -31.48
CA GLY A 1090 -11.51 38.96 -31.66
C GLY A 1090 -10.58 38.13 -32.54
N GLY A 1091 -9.47 38.69 -33.02
CA GLY A 1091 -8.53 38.00 -33.92
C GLY A 1091 -7.88 36.74 -33.30
N PHE A 1092 -7.76 36.67 -31.98
CA PHE A 1092 -7.12 35.57 -31.25
C PHE A 1092 -8.10 34.67 -30.47
N GLN A 1093 -9.39 34.63 -30.81
CA GLN A 1093 -10.39 33.83 -30.06
C GLN A 1093 -10.06 32.33 -29.94
N LYS A 1094 -9.40 31.74 -30.96
CA LYS A 1094 -9.01 30.32 -31.00
C LYS A 1094 -7.59 30.04 -30.49
N LEU A 1095 -6.84 31.08 -30.07
CA LEU A 1095 -5.46 30.94 -29.65
C LEU A 1095 -5.38 30.10 -28.36
N GLU A 1096 -4.54 29.07 -28.38
CA GLU A 1096 -4.31 28.14 -27.27
C GLU A 1096 -2.96 28.38 -26.56
N ASP A 1097 -1.93 28.83 -27.30
CA ASP A 1097 -0.60 29.20 -26.78
C ASP A 1097 -0.13 30.54 -27.36
N LEU A 1098 0.32 31.43 -26.48
CA LEU A 1098 0.95 32.71 -26.81
C LEU A 1098 2.33 32.82 -26.15
N ASN A 1099 3.37 32.75 -26.97
CA ASN A 1099 4.77 32.79 -26.52
C ASN A 1099 5.44 34.12 -26.85
N LEU A 1100 5.65 34.94 -25.83
CA LEU A 1100 6.30 36.26 -25.87
C LEU A 1100 7.70 36.22 -25.22
N SER A 1101 8.43 35.11 -25.31
CA SER A 1101 9.73 34.94 -24.65
C SER A 1101 10.87 35.79 -25.23
N VAL A 1102 11.82 36.13 -24.37
CA VAL A 1102 13.07 36.85 -24.67
C VAL A 1102 12.83 38.25 -25.27
N ASN A 1103 11.70 38.89 -24.95
CA ASN A 1103 11.38 40.26 -25.41
C ASN A 1103 11.94 41.31 -24.45
N HIS A 1104 13.19 41.70 -24.75
CA HIS A 1104 14.01 42.62 -23.97
C HIS A 1104 13.62 44.10 -24.09
N LYS A 1105 12.89 44.48 -25.14
CA LYS A 1105 12.48 45.86 -25.40
C LYS A 1105 11.08 46.21 -24.86
N ILE A 1106 10.35 45.22 -24.32
CA ILE A 1106 9.13 45.49 -23.51
C ILE A 1106 9.56 45.84 -22.08
N THR A 1107 9.14 47.01 -21.61
CA THR A 1107 9.37 47.54 -20.26
C THR A 1107 8.37 46.97 -19.25
N GLU A 1108 8.64 47.23 -17.97
CA GLU A 1108 7.71 46.92 -16.86
C GLU A 1108 6.37 47.66 -17.01
N GLU A 1109 6.37 48.86 -17.60
CA GLU A 1109 5.18 49.63 -17.94
C GLU A 1109 4.45 49.06 -19.17
N GLY A 1110 5.18 48.64 -20.21
CA GLY A 1110 4.60 47.94 -21.37
C GLY A 1110 3.81 46.70 -20.95
N TYR A 1111 4.39 45.85 -20.08
CA TYR A 1111 3.69 44.70 -19.53
C TYR A 1111 2.50 45.09 -18.65
N ARG A 1112 2.59 46.14 -17.82
CA ARG A 1112 1.46 46.65 -17.03
C ARG A 1112 0.29 47.04 -17.92
N ASN A 1113 0.55 47.84 -18.94
CA ASN A 1113 -0.47 48.33 -19.87
C ASN A 1113 -1.08 47.18 -20.68
N PHE A 1114 -0.25 46.23 -21.12
CA PHE A 1114 -0.70 44.99 -21.77
C PHE A 1114 -1.63 44.18 -20.86
N PHE A 1115 -1.27 43.94 -19.60
CA PHE A 1115 -2.13 43.22 -18.65
C PHE A 1115 -3.42 43.96 -18.26
N GLN A 1116 -3.49 45.28 -18.46
CA GLN A 1116 -4.72 46.04 -18.28
C GLN A 1116 -5.65 45.94 -19.51
N ALA A 1117 -5.09 45.88 -20.72
CA ALA A 1117 -5.86 45.81 -21.96
C ALA A 1117 -6.22 44.38 -22.41
N LEU A 1118 -5.45 43.36 -22.07
CA LEU A 1118 -5.60 42.01 -22.64
C LEU A 1118 -6.93 41.34 -22.22
N ASP A 1119 -7.77 40.97 -23.18
CA ASP A 1119 -9.07 40.33 -22.97
C ASP A 1119 -9.46 39.48 -24.21
N ASN A 1120 -10.65 38.85 -24.19
CA ASN A 1120 -11.29 38.19 -25.34
C ASN A 1120 -10.48 37.02 -25.98
N MET A 1121 -9.64 36.34 -25.19
CA MET A 1121 -8.97 35.08 -25.56
C MET A 1121 -9.48 33.90 -24.69
N PRO A 1122 -10.72 33.42 -24.91
CA PRO A 1122 -11.36 32.42 -24.04
C PRO A 1122 -10.74 31.03 -24.11
N HIS A 1123 -9.95 30.72 -25.14
CA HIS A 1123 -9.33 29.41 -25.36
C HIS A 1123 -7.84 29.32 -24.99
N LEU A 1124 -7.22 30.42 -24.52
CA LEU A 1124 -5.80 30.45 -24.18
C LEU A 1124 -5.49 29.54 -22.98
N LYS A 1125 -4.56 28.60 -23.18
CA LYS A 1125 -4.12 27.59 -22.20
C LYS A 1125 -2.71 27.85 -21.69
N GLU A 1126 -1.82 28.31 -22.57
CA GLU A 1126 -0.44 28.65 -22.23
C GLU A 1126 -0.12 30.10 -22.57
N LEU A 1127 0.58 30.77 -21.67
CA LEU A 1127 1.07 32.14 -21.84
C LEU A 1127 2.52 32.20 -21.34
N THR A 1128 3.46 32.48 -22.24
CA THR A 1128 4.89 32.59 -21.91
C THR A 1128 5.35 34.03 -22.02
N ILE A 1129 5.79 34.62 -20.91
CA ILE A 1129 6.28 36.00 -20.80
C ILE A 1129 7.60 35.98 -20.04
N SER A 1130 8.63 35.47 -20.71
CA SER A 1130 9.95 35.22 -20.13
C SER A 1130 11.02 36.15 -20.71
N ARG A 1131 12.10 36.42 -19.97
CA ARG A 1131 13.30 37.14 -20.46
C ARG A 1131 14.55 36.28 -20.23
N HIS A 1132 15.69 36.66 -20.84
CA HIS A 1132 16.99 36.05 -20.50
C HIS A 1132 17.36 36.31 -19.03
N PHE A 1133 18.09 35.41 -18.38
CA PHE A 1133 18.42 35.49 -16.94
C PHE A 1133 19.28 36.70 -16.57
N THR A 1134 19.99 37.30 -17.53
CA THR A 1134 20.80 38.52 -17.34
C THR A 1134 19.99 39.82 -17.34
N GLU A 1135 18.75 39.80 -17.84
CA GLU A 1135 17.92 41.01 -18.00
C GLU A 1135 16.55 40.84 -17.33
N CYS A 1136 16.59 40.65 -16.02
CA CYS A 1136 15.41 40.52 -15.20
C CYS A 1136 14.63 41.83 -15.05
N ILE A 1137 13.30 41.70 -14.91
CA ILE A 1137 12.43 42.80 -14.48
C ILE A 1137 12.13 42.61 -12.99
N LYS A 1138 12.35 43.65 -12.19
CA LYS A 1138 11.73 43.79 -10.86
C LYS A 1138 10.32 44.34 -11.05
N ALA A 1139 9.31 43.51 -10.76
CA ALA A 1139 7.92 43.91 -10.97
C ALA A 1139 7.48 44.94 -9.93
N GLN A 1140 6.62 45.88 -10.31
CA GLN A 1140 5.88 46.67 -9.32
C GLN A 1140 4.60 45.94 -8.91
N ALA A 1141 4.19 46.10 -7.65
CA ALA A 1141 2.93 45.53 -7.15
C ALA A 1141 1.67 46.01 -7.93
N THR A 1142 1.75 47.12 -8.67
CA THR A 1142 0.73 47.58 -9.63
C THR A 1142 0.62 46.65 -10.85
N THR A 1143 1.74 46.14 -11.34
CA THR A 1143 1.86 45.26 -12.50
C THR A 1143 1.49 43.83 -12.14
N VAL A 1144 1.90 43.32 -10.96
CA VAL A 1144 1.47 42.01 -10.47
C VAL A 1144 -0.04 42.00 -10.16
N LYS A 1145 -0.61 43.11 -9.67
CA LYS A 1145 -2.08 43.29 -9.58
C LYS A 1145 -2.75 43.32 -10.96
N SER A 1146 -2.15 43.98 -11.95
CA SER A 1146 -2.69 44.02 -13.32
C SER A 1146 -2.68 42.63 -13.97
N LEU A 1147 -1.60 41.85 -13.79
CA LEU A 1147 -1.51 40.44 -14.18
C LEU A 1147 -2.56 39.58 -13.48
N SER A 1148 -2.70 39.73 -12.17
CA SER A 1148 -3.71 39.02 -11.35
C SER A 1148 -5.14 39.28 -11.84
N GLN A 1149 -5.44 40.50 -12.30
CA GLN A 1149 -6.70 40.86 -12.96
C GLN A 1149 -6.79 40.36 -14.41
N CYS A 1150 -5.68 40.25 -15.13
CA CYS A 1150 -5.63 39.68 -16.48
C CYS A 1150 -5.96 38.19 -16.45
N MET A 1151 -5.37 37.44 -15.52
CA MET A 1151 -5.58 36.00 -15.40
C MET A 1151 -7.03 35.63 -15.06
N SER A 1152 -7.77 36.47 -14.33
CA SER A 1152 -9.21 36.24 -14.09
C SER A 1152 -10.10 36.47 -15.33
N ARG A 1153 -9.60 37.16 -16.37
CA ARG A 1153 -10.23 37.28 -17.70
C ARG A 1153 -9.85 36.14 -18.66
N LEU A 1154 -8.90 35.27 -18.28
CA LEU A 1154 -8.41 34.15 -19.09
C LEU A 1154 -8.84 32.79 -18.45
N PRO A 1155 -10.12 32.38 -18.60
CA PRO A 1155 -10.71 31.26 -17.84
C PRO A 1155 -10.18 29.86 -18.23
N SER A 1156 -9.50 29.74 -19.37
CA SER A 1156 -8.91 28.47 -19.84
C SER A 1156 -7.42 28.31 -19.52
N LEU A 1157 -6.79 29.31 -18.87
CA LEU A 1157 -5.35 29.34 -18.65
C LEU A 1157 -4.90 28.21 -17.70
N ILE A 1158 -3.96 27.39 -18.16
CA ILE A 1158 -3.42 26.20 -17.45
C ILE A 1158 -1.91 26.35 -17.17
N ARG A 1159 -1.15 27.10 -17.98
CA ARG A 1159 0.26 27.38 -17.72
C ARG A 1159 0.63 28.84 -17.99
N LEU A 1160 1.39 29.43 -17.06
CA LEU A 1160 1.97 30.76 -17.15
C LEU A 1160 3.48 30.68 -16.88
N ASN A 1161 4.30 30.94 -17.89
CA ASN A 1161 5.77 30.88 -17.79
C ASN A 1161 6.35 32.30 -17.71
N MET A 1162 6.95 32.66 -16.57
CA MET A 1162 7.41 34.02 -16.26
C MET A 1162 8.87 34.03 -15.80
N LEU A 1163 9.77 33.44 -16.59
CA LEU A 1163 11.20 33.41 -16.25
C LEU A 1163 11.80 34.82 -16.32
N SER A 1164 12.74 35.12 -15.41
CA SER A 1164 13.35 36.45 -15.19
C SER A 1164 12.43 37.54 -14.63
N TRP A 1165 11.31 37.16 -14.01
CA TRP A 1165 10.53 38.08 -13.17
C TRP A 1165 11.02 37.98 -11.71
N LEU A 1166 11.58 39.07 -11.20
CA LEU A 1166 11.90 39.19 -9.77
C LEU A 1166 10.60 39.59 -9.05
N LEU A 1167 10.06 38.63 -8.31
CA LEU A 1167 8.84 38.71 -7.53
C LEU A 1167 9.20 38.57 -6.05
N ASP A 1168 8.63 39.41 -5.19
CA ASP A 1168 8.85 39.30 -3.75
C ASP A 1168 7.88 38.29 -3.07
N THR A 1169 8.01 38.16 -1.76
CA THR A 1169 7.18 37.23 -0.97
C THR A 1169 5.69 37.61 -0.94
N GLU A 1170 5.33 38.89 -1.06
CA GLU A 1170 3.94 39.35 -1.13
C GLU A 1170 3.36 39.23 -2.55
N ASP A 1171 4.16 39.44 -3.60
CA ASP A 1171 3.78 39.15 -4.98
C ASP A 1171 3.45 37.67 -5.18
N ILE A 1172 4.29 36.77 -4.64
CA ILE A 1172 4.06 35.31 -4.68
C ILE A 1172 2.79 34.94 -3.90
N LYS A 1173 2.52 35.57 -2.75
CA LYS A 1173 1.24 35.39 -2.02
C LYS A 1173 0.04 35.88 -2.84
N LEU A 1174 0.15 37.02 -3.52
CA LEU A 1174 -0.92 37.61 -4.32
C LEU A 1174 -1.25 36.76 -5.56
N LEU A 1175 -0.22 36.22 -6.23
CA LEU A 1175 -0.40 35.25 -7.32
C LEU A 1175 -0.97 33.91 -6.81
N THR A 1176 -0.58 33.45 -5.62
CA THR A 1176 -1.14 32.23 -5.02
C THR A 1176 -2.62 32.40 -4.67
N ALA A 1177 -2.99 33.50 -4.01
CA ALA A 1177 -4.37 33.81 -3.63
C ALA A 1177 -5.28 34.13 -4.83
N MET A 1178 -4.71 34.59 -5.95
CA MET A 1178 -5.42 34.67 -7.23
C MET A 1178 -5.59 33.28 -7.86
N LYS A 1179 -4.53 32.45 -7.88
CA LYS A 1179 -4.57 31.08 -8.41
C LYS A 1179 -5.66 30.26 -7.71
N GLU A 1180 -5.81 30.36 -6.39
CA GLU A 1180 -6.89 29.70 -5.63
C GLU A 1180 -8.31 30.06 -6.12
N ARG A 1181 -8.50 31.26 -6.66
CA ARG A 1181 -9.79 31.79 -7.14
C ARG A 1181 -10.02 31.58 -8.65
N HIS A 1182 -8.98 31.18 -9.38
CA HIS A 1182 -9.05 31.00 -10.83
C HIS A 1182 -9.91 29.77 -11.19
N PRO A 1183 -10.69 29.77 -12.29
CA PRO A 1183 -11.47 28.59 -12.72
C PRO A 1183 -10.63 27.32 -12.87
N GLN A 1184 -9.37 27.44 -13.30
CA GLN A 1184 -8.41 26.34 -13.43
C GLN A 1184 -7.47 26.21 -12.21
N SER A 1185 -7.80 26.78 -11.05
CA SER A 1185 -6.98 26.82 -9.81
C SER A 1185 -6.13 25.57 -9.51
N LYS A 1186 -6.69 24.37 -9.74
CA LYS A 1186 -6.07 23.06 -9.49
C LYS A 1186 -5.20 22.53 -10.64
N ARG A 1187 -5.39 23.05 -11.86
CA ARG A 1187 -4.59 22.76 -13.06
C ARG A 1187 -3.53 23.83 -13.35
N LEU A 1188 -3.76 25.07 -12.91
CA LEU A 1188 -2.95 26.25 -13.24
C LEU A 1188 -1.54 26.16 -12.66
N PHE A 1189 -0.53 26.08 -13.52
CA PHE A 1189 0.88 26.20 -13.17
C PHE A 1189 1.39 27.60 -13.45
N ILE A 1190 2.17 28.14 -12.52
CA ILE A 1190 2.93 29.38 -12.69
C ILE A 1190 4.40 28.96 -12.52
N HIS A 1191 5.23 29.21 -13.53
CA HIS A 1191 6.63 28.80 -13.57
C HIS A 1191 7.52 30.03 -13.78
N TRP A 1192 8.10 30.55 -12.70
CA TRP A 1192 8.87 31.80 -12.70
C TRP A 1192 10.37 31.61 -12.40
N LYS A 1193 10.77 30.41 -11.97
CA LYS A 1193 12.14 30.12 -11.52
C LYS A 1193 13.08 29.77 -12.67
N TRP A 1194 14.25 30.39 -12.69
CA TRP A 1194 15.38 29.96 -13.51
C TRP A 1194 16.20 28.88 -12.81
N VAL A 1195 16.55 27.81 -13.53
CA VAL A 1195 17.54 26.82 -13.10
C VAL A 1195 18.88 27.17 -13.73
N LEU A 1196 19.90 27.52 -12.92
CA LEU A 1196 21.22 27.98 -13.39
C LEU A 1196 22.37 27.19 -12.75
N PRO A 1197 23.54 27.04 -13.42
CA PRO A 1197 24.68 26.30 -12.87
C PRO A 1197 25.36 27.00 -11.67
N PHE A 1198 24.91 28.20 -11.30
CA PHE A 1198 25.38 28.98 -10.17
C PHE A 1198 24.22 29.71 -9.47
N SER A 1199 24.41 30.06 -8.20
CA SER A 1199 23.52 31.00 -7.49
C SER A 1199 23.67 32.43 -8.05
N PRO A 1200 22.61 33.27 -7.98
CA PRO A 1200 22.72 34.69 -8.26
C PRO A 1200 23.63 35.41 -7.25
N ILE A 1201 24.08 36.62 -7.60
CA ILE A 1201 24.85 37.48 -6.70
C ILE A 1201 23.86 38.26 -5.83
N VAL A 1202 23.95 38.11 -4.51
CA VAL A 1202 23.12 38.86 -3.56
C VAL A 1202 23.69 40.27 -3.37
N GLN A 1203 22.85 41.29 -3.45
CA GLN A 1203 23.14 42.62 -2.91
C GLN A 1203 22.74 42.70 -1.42
N GLU A 1204 23.66 43.22 -0.60
CA GLU A 1204 23.46 43.55 0.83
C GLU A 1204 22.76 44.90 1.01
#